data_AF-A0A6C0J9X5-F1
#
_entry.id   AF-A0A6C0J9X5-F1
#
_cell.length_a   1.000
_cell.length_b   1.000
_cell.length_c   1.000
_cell.angle_alpha   90.00
_cell.angle_beta   90.00
_cell.angle_gamma   90.00
#
_symmetry.space_group_name_H-M   'P 1'
#
loop_
_entity.id
_entity.type
_entity.pdbx_description
1 polymer ?
#
loop_
_entity_poly.entity_id
_entity_poly.type
_entity_poly.pdbx_seq_one_letter_code
_entity_poly.pdbx_strand_id
1 'polypeptide(L)'
;MPGQWHNDMEKLFPKKMQEIKFFCSSSENNTCRRADILLNNKRTLEIQHSRINENEIIKRFNDWNKFGKEIIWLVDGNTNDVNCEKLTNGNYLIQFNKSWKYKSFIETYDNILLDINDKIFKIELKKIKCKMILLSNPKPLKNVIDILKNNPEKIWKIWDNSNFIKPTLKIYQQGAGNGKTYGIWKSICENEDKDTYVIVTKQHSAKNVIYEELMDQTNRKEYHVENLTNKEEFNTHKHYAIKYTHKKSNRECKVLIGTIDSYCYNLSGTLEKSQNFFEGILKNISVNGLTKVTQYGFMNFAGQQFCINRKSEIWIDEVQDLPISYLYAFTRLILETCCDVNIVGDKLQTLEYNKNFLTEIVNEKLPNIDIVVEPEKNDNRRIQVKGMHIKINELIEFEKYKLEEINCDKSNLSESKDPLELIDSPIIYANDKDENKISDFVSLLIKKLDFQVNLNNYIPEDFMFIFPIMKSDILAIELQTNLQKYWLEKFNDKNYIENIKNKYWEKYNHTNYTQYVHLHKHTEGQVINTRDSIHATRIMSIRTSKGDGRPVVFILGTTEKSLKLVSSNVIGLVYESHLHVALTRAKNKIYFGLIKNNDNIHSRFKDIDEVEYLPSIKRKIQINKLIEQTLDKDKIQNILLENNVSLEDYFPDNSKNNMNIKEQVDWGYHCIKYAVYVSKIIFNIIERHSESQEYYKSHLYITIQKISDLKITRKSTTDYWKYLKDKQYKRGNKKMKEMPICVLNKQHNWIEYIKIIENTMKTIQKKINDNEITKMNVYESIVFVYMIDIYNNQSYSKTITPMELYNITHFFHGDKNTKEKALLNQLDSINEIVESALNNNEKNMKWNLFKHIKLDSNDDIQVKKLQFPIIGYGSKISHIMLKSSISKLNFWDIMIECLMERFLIYNPDSEKDKEKYKDKEIETLIFILDEEKCIKINWNWDKNLYNDILEELKLSIEKYYGDYHMDIYNYLIQIKSPDNKGKYWGKGTKYDTPFSYISEKIKVYPSYIYNLIEEFHEKWSSNKEWVKEQYVTYDSFNDILNIKLKELLNKNFKKVVTEVIDDEF
;
A
#
# COMPACT_ATOMS: atom_id res chain seq x y z
N MET A 1 41.62 20.23 48.95
CA MET A 1 42.85 20.74 48.31
C MET A 1 42.71 20.54 46.80
N PRO A 2 43.21 21.46 45.96
CA PRO A 2 43.21 21.25 44.52
C PRO A 2 43.97 19.97 44.18
N GLY A 3 43.48 19.19 43.22
CA GLY A 3 44.15 17.96 42.77
C GLY A 3 45.47 18.27 42.06
N GLN A 4 46.34 17.27 41.95
CA GLN A 4 47.65 17.41 41.29
C GLN A 4 47.54 18.04 39.90
N TRP A 5 46.58 17.59 39.08
CA TRP A 5 46.33 18.13 37.74
C TRP A 5 45.96 19.62 37.74
N HIS A 6 45.14 20.08 38.72
CA HIS A 6 44.78 21.50 38.82
C HIS A 6 46.01 22.36 39.07
N ASN A 7 46.86 21.96 40.02
CA ASN A 7 48.09 22.68 40.34
C ASN A 7 49.05 22.70 39.14
N ASP A 8 49.10 21.63 38.36
CA ASP A 8 49.98 21.54 37.20
C ASP A 8 49.47 22.41 36.05
N MET A 9 48.16 22.49 35.81
CA MET A 9 47.56 23.44 34.87
C MET A 9 47.78 24.89 35.27
N GLU A 10 47.67 25.21 36.56
CA GLU A 10 47.90 26.55 37.08
C GLU A 10 49.35 27.01 36.84
N LYS A 11 50.35 26.13 37.08
CA LYS A 11 51.78 26.40 36.86
C LYS A 11 52.15 26.71 35.42
N LEU A 12 51.29 26.39 34.44
CA LEU A 12 51.52 26.77 33.05
C LEU A 12 51.42 28.29 32.83
N PHE A 13 50.86 29.04 33.78
CA PHE A 13 50.73 30.49 33.74
C PHE A 13 51.79 31.19 34.62
N PRO A 14 52.18 32.45 34.32
CA PRO A 14 53.06 33.21 35.19
C PRO A 14 52.44 33.45 36.59
N LYS A 15 53.26 33.43 37.65
CA LYS A 15 52.81 33.68 39.04
C LYS A 15 51.98 34.96 39.22
N LYS A 16 52.25 36.00 38.43
CA LYS A 16 51.50 37.28 38.46
C LYS A 16 50.04 37.16 38.00
N MET A 17 49.66 36.05 37.37
CA MET A 17 48.30 35.79 36.90
C MET A 17 47.55 34.84 37.84
N GLN A 18 48.25 34.14 38.73
CA GLN A 18 47.71 33.07 39.59
C GLN A 18 47.09 33.63 40.87
N GLU A 19 45.99 33.02 41.34
CA GLU A 19 45.39 33.25 42.66
C GLU A 19 45.05 34.73 43.01
N ILE A 20 44.68 35.55 42.01
CA ILE A 20 44.41 36.98 42.24
C ILE A 20 43.09 37.18 42.98
N LYS A 21 43.13 37.91 44.10
CA LYS A 21 41.97 38.20 44.95
C LYS A 21 41.24 39.47 44.54
N PHE A 22 39.91 39.40 44.52
CA PHE A 22 39.00 40.51 44.29
C PHE A 22 38.09 40.69 45.50
N PHE A 23 38.03 41.92 46.01
CA PHE A 23 37.20 42.30 47.14
C PHE A 23 36.14 43.29 46.68
N CYS A 24 34.86 42.98 46.91
CA CYS A 24 33.78 43.94 46.72
C CYS A 24 33.32 44.43 48.10
N SER A 25 33.59 45.70 48.39
CA SER A 25 33.08 46.42 49.57
C SER A 25 31.86 47.24 49.16
N SER A 26 30.70 46.61 49.08
CA SER A 26 29.41 47.32 49.00
C SER A 26 28.61 47.01 50.26
N SER A 27 27.86 48.00 50.74
CA SER A 27 27.17 47.98 52.05
C SER A 27 26.15 46.86 52.24
N GLU A 28 25.82 46.11 51.18
CA GLU A 28 24.80 45.05 51.21
C GLU A 28 25.35 43.63 51.01
N ASN A 29 26.62 43.41 50.60
CA ASN A 29 27.22 42.06 50.55
C ASN A 29 28.78 42.07 50.44
N ASN A 30 29.48 41.53 51.44
CA ASN A 30 30.93 41.27 51.40
C ASN A 30 31.25 40.05 50.51
N THR A 31 31.36 40.26 49.20
CA THR A 31 31.73 39.18 48.26
C THR A 31 33.24 39.22 48.01
N CYS A 32 33.96 38.17 48.41
CA CYS A 32 35.39 37.98 48.11
C CYS A 32 35.55 36.79 47.17
N ARG A 33 36.25 36.98 46.05
CA ARG A 33 36.56 35.90 45.09
C ARG A 33 38.05 35.87 44.78
N ARG A 34 38.56 34.69 44.46
CA ARG A 34 39.94 34.45 44.02
C ARG A 34 39.85 33.82 42.63
N ALA A 35 40.47 34.43 41.64
CA ALA A 35 40.64 33.82 40.33
C ALA A 35 41.72 32.75 40.42
N ASP A 36 41.49 31.57 39.85
CA ASP A 36 42.57 30.61 39.63
C ASP A 36 43.62 31.27 38.73
N ILE A 37 43.21 31.75 37.53
CA ILE A 37 44.05 32.56 36.66
C ILE A 37 43.32 33.82 36.18
N LEU A 38 43.87 35.00 36.46
CA LEU A 38 43.44 36.26 35.86
C LEU A 38 44.08 36.43 34.47
N LEU A 39 43.28 36.29 33.41
CA LEU A 39 43.78 36.38 32.02
C LEU A 39 43.99 37.85 31.60
N ASN A 40 43.01 38.71 31.88
CA ASN A 40 43.09 40.15 31.63
C ASN A 40 42.03 40.93 32.45
N ASN A 41 41.83 42.21 32.14
CA ASN A 41 40.85 43.06 32.84
C ASN A 41 39.40 42.62 32.66
N LYS A 42 39.08 41.75 31.70
CA LYS A 42 37.71 41.29 31.42
C LYS A 42 37.49 39.80 31.69
N ARG A 43 38.52 38.95 31.65
CA ARG A 43 38.40 37.49 31.67
C ARG A 43 39.21 36.82 32.77
N THR A 44 38.61 35.81 33.37
CA THR A 44 39.26 34.86 34.29
C THR A 44 39.16 33.44 33.73
N LEU A 45 40.14 32.60 34.02
CA LEU A 45 40.10 31.16 33.75
C LEU A 45 39.93 30.43 35.08
N GLU A 46 38.94 29.56 35.16
CA GLU A 46 38.69 28.68 36.30
C GLU A 46 39.02 27.24 35.90
N ILE A 47 39.77 26.53 36.75
CA ILE A 47 40.29 25.19 36.49
C ILE A 47 39.51 24.18 37.34
N GLN A 48 38.73 23.31 36.69
CA GLN A 48 37.84 22.38 37.37
C GLN A 48 38.26 20.92 37.21
N HIS A 49 38.73 20.32 38.31
CA HIS A 49 39.10 18.90 38.37
C HIS A 49 38.02 18.03 39.05
N SER A 50 37.42 18.52 40.15
CA SER A 50 36.47 17.76 40.96
C SER A 50 35.01 18.04 40.59
N ARG A 51 34.08 17.23 41.10
CA ARG A 51 32.65 17.42 40.88
C ARG A 51 32.21 18.81 41.37
N ILE A 52 31.56 19.56 40.49
CA ILE A 52 30.88 20.83 40.79
C ILE A 52 29.40 20.70 40.44
N ASN A 53 28.52 21.32 41.22
CA ASN A 53 27.08 21.36 40.94
C ASN A 53 26.69 22.63 40.20
N GLU A 54 25.53 22.61 39.56
CA GLU A 54 25.01 23.71 38.75
C GLU A 54 24.80 25.00 39.57
N ASN A 55 24.25 24.89 40.78
CA ASN A 55 24.04 26.04 41.66
C ASN A 55 25.34 26.79 41.99
N GLU A 56 26.44 26.07 42.19
CA GLU A 56 27.76 26.66 42.43
C GLU A 56 28.30 27.34 41.17
N ILE A 57 28.05 26.77 39.98
CA ILE A 57 28.39 27.41 38.70
C ILE A 57 27.63 28.73 38.52
N ILE A 58 26.31 28.74 38.77
CA ILE A 58 25.47 29.93 38.72
C ILE A 58 25.94 30.97 39.74
N LYS A 59 26.26 30.55 40.97
CA LYS A 59 26.78 31.44 42.02
C LYS A 59 28.11 32.06 41.61
N ARG A 60 29.04 31.28 41.06
CA ARG A 60 30.33 31.79 40.56
C ARG A 60 30.15 32.77 39.42
N PHE A 61 29.26 32.46 38.48
CA PHE A 61 28.92 33.37 37.38
C PHE A 61 28.40 34.72 37.92
N ASN A 62 27.42 34.69 38.83
CA ASN A 62 26.85 35.90 39.42
C ASN A 62 27.88 36.71 40.21
N ASP A 63 28.77 36.04 40.96
CA ASP A 63 29.80 36.74 41.72
C ASP A 63 30.85 37.39 40.81
N TRP A 64 31.32 36.69 39.78
CA TRP A 64 32.25 37.26 38.80
C TRP A 64 31.63 38.39 37.96
N ASN A 65 30.32 38.32 37.69
CA ASN A 65 29.59 39.39 37.02
C ASN A 65 29.56 40.69 37.82
N LYS A 66 29.51 40.63 39.17
CA LYS A 66 29.66 41.81 40.05
C LYS A 66 31.01 42.51 39.88
N PHE A 67 32.04 41.78 39.46
CA PHE A 67 33.38 42.31 39.16
C PHE A 67 33.57 42.66 37.68
N GLY A 68 32.52 42.57 36.85
CA GLY A 68 32.58 42.80 35.40
C GLY A 68 33.46 41.78 34.66
N LYS A 69 33.60 40.56 35.19
CA LYS A 69 34.47 39.51 34.62
C LYS A 69 33.66 38.40 33.96
N GLU A 70 34.14 37.92 32.81
CA GLU A 70 33.69 36.71 32.13
C GLU A 70 34.58 35.52 32.51
N ILE A 71 33.99 34.35 32.74
CA ILE A 71 34.72 33.12 33.10
C ILE A 71 34.91 32.24 31.85
N ILE A 72 36.13 31.72 31.68
CA ILE A 72 36.42 30.57 30.81
C ILE A 72 36.68 29.37 31.72
N TRP A 73 36.05 28.24 31.43
CA TRP A 73 36.26 27.01 32.19
C TRP A 73 37.23 26.08 31.46
N LEU A 74 38.27 25.63 32.15
CA LEU A 74 39.13 24.52 31.75
C LEU A 74 38.84 23.32 32.66
N VAL A 75 38.24 22.28 32.08
CA VAL A 75 37.78 21.10 32.79
C VAL A 75 38.72 19.92 32.51
N ASP A 76 39.08 19.19 33.55
CA ASP A 76 39.88 17.97 33.41
C ASP A 76 39.05 16.87 32.75
N GLY A 77 39.52 16.30 31.64
CA GLY A 77 38.95 15.14 30.96
C GLY A 77 39.74 13.85 31.19
N ASN A 78 40.88 13.87 31.89
CA ASN A 78 41.78 12.74 32.10
C ASN A 78 41.33 11.82 33.26
N THR A 79 40.02 11.69 33.45
CA THR A 79 39.43 10.91 34.54
C THR A 79 38.53 9.81 33.99
N ASN A 80 38.25 8.79 34.81
CA ASN A 80 37.48 7.61 34.42
C ASN A 80 36.03 7.87 33.96
N ASP A 81 35.52 9.08 34.16
CA ASP A 81 34.17 9.47 33.76
C ASP A 81 34.09 10.13 32.38
N VAL A 82 35.20 10.21 31.64
CA VAL A 82 35.25 10.62 30.23
C VAL A 82 35.97 9.56 29.41
N ASN A 83 35.40 9.19 28.28
CA ASN A 83 36.06 8.35 27.28
C ASN A 83 36.19 9.16 25.98
N CYS A 84 37.37 9.13 25.36
CA CYS A 84 37.64 9.79 24.09
C CYS A 84 38.18 8.77 23.10
N GLU A 85 37.47 8.61 22.00
CA GLU A 85 37.73 7.60 20.99
C GLU A 85 37.99 8.29 19.64
N LYS A 86 39.09 7.95 18.97
CA LYS A 86 39.41 8.47 17.63
C LYS A 86 38.83 7.52 16.59
N LEU A 87 37.95 8.02 15.74
CA LEU A 87 37.27 7.26 14.69
C LEU A 87 38.14 7.12 13.43
N THR A 88 37.77 6.21 12.53
CA THR A 88 38.51 5.94 11.28
C THR A 88 38.64 7.17 10.37
N ASN A 89 37.64 8.06 10.38
CA ASN A 89 37.64 9.32 9.64
C ASN A 89 38.50 10.43 10.29
N GLY A 90 39.16 10.15 11.42
CA GLY A 90 40.02 11.09 12.14
C GLY A 90 39.32 11.95 13.19
N ASN A 91 37.98 11.91 13.27
CA ASN A 91 37.19 12.63 14.28
C ASN A 91 37.30 11.96 15.67
N TYR A 92 36.87 12.68 16.70
CA TYR A 92 36.95 12.29 18.10
C TYR A 92 35.56 12.24 18.73
N LEU A 93 35.13 11.04 19.14
CA LEU A 93 33.91 10.83 19.90
C LEU A 93 34.22 10.93 21.39
N ILE A 94 33.60 11.90 22.06
CA ILE A 94 33.73 12.10 23.51
C ILE A 94 32.44 11.61 24.19
N GLN A 95 32.57 10.70 25.14
CA GLN A 95 31.50 10.15 25.94
C GLN A 95 31.69 10.51 27.42
N PHE A 96 30.64 11.05 28.05
CA PHE A 96 30.63 11.43 29.46
C PHE A 96 29.89 10.36 30.29
N ASN A 97 30.60 9.49 31.00
CA ASN A 97 29.97 8.47 31.84
C ASN A 97 29.21 9.10 33.02
N LYS A 98 29.77 10.16 33.61
CA LYS A 98 29.10 11.03 34.59
C LYS A 98 28.76 12.38 33.97
N SER A 99 27.59 12.92 34.32
CA SER A 99 27.04 14.08 33.62
C SER A 99 27.51 15.45 34.12
N TRP A 100 28.17 15.53 35.28
CA TRP A 100 28.49 16.81 35.92
C TRP A 100 29.40 17.71 35.06
N LYS A 101 30.31 17.12 34.28
CA LYS A 101 31.28 17.86 33.43
C LYS A 101 30.65 18.69 32.33
N TYR A 102 29.37 18.47 32.03
CA TYR A 102 28.64 19.30 31.09
C TYR A 102 27.32 19.82 31.67
N LYS A 103 26.53 18.98 32.38
CA LYS A 103 25.24 19.40 32.94
C LYS A 103 25.37 20.54 33.94
N SER A 104 26.43 20.55 34.75
CA SER A 104 26.61 21.64 35.71
C SER A 104 26.84 23.00 35.05
N PHE A 105 27.21 23.02 33.75
CA PHE A 105 27.58 24.23 33.03
C PHE A 105 26.53 24.66 31.99
N ILE A 106 25.65 23.75 31.55
CA ILE A 106 24.83 23.90 30.33
C ILE A 106 23.83 25.06 30.35
N GLU A 107 23.31 25.42 31.53
CA GLU A 107 22.36 26.53 31.70
C GLU A 107 23.06 27.91 31.72
N THR A 108 24.35 27.96 32.05
CA THR A 108 25.08 29.23 32.23
C THR A 108 26.05 29.53 31.10
N TYR A 109 26.65 28.51 30.49
CA TYR A 109 27.69 28.66 29.47
C TYR A 109 27.29 27.95 28.18
N ASP A 110 27.69 28.54 27.05
CA ASP A 110 27.58 27.86 25.75
C ASP A 110 28.75 26.90 25.51
N ASN A 111 29.93 27.23 26.02
CA ASN A 111 31.18 26.52 25.74
C ASN A 111 32.05 26.31 26.97
N ILE A 112 32.76 25.17 27.01
CA ILE A 112 33.89 24.93 27.92
C ILE A 112 35.11 24.38 27.15
N LEU A 113 36.28 24.45 27.77
CA LEU A 113 37.48 23.75 27.32
C LEU A 113 37.62 22.45 28.11
N LEU A 114 37.81 21.33 27.42
CA LEU A 114 38.03 20.01 28.02
C LEU A 114 39.41 19.51 27.61
N ASP A 115 40.26 19.20 28.59
CA ASP A 115 41.59 18.63 28.35
C ASP A 115 41.57 17.10 28.40
N ILE A 116 42.12 16.45 27.37
CA ILE A 116 42.30 14.99 27.33
C ILE A 116 43.66 14.70 26.71
N ASN A 117 44.62 14.23 27.51
CA ASN A 117 45.98 13.87 27.11
C ASN A 117 46.65 14.99 26.31
N ASP A 118 46.70 16.20 26.88
CA ASP A 118 47.24 17.43 26.28
C ASP A 118 46.56 17.90 24.99
N LYS A 119 45.36 17.38 24.71
CA LYS A 119 44.49 17.83 23.62
C LYS A 119 43.29 18.56 24.20
N ILE A 120 43.16 19.83 23.85
CA ILE A 120 42.03 20.66 24.26
C ILE A 120 40.92 20.58 23.22
N PHE A 121 39.71 20.28 23.71
CA PHE A 121 38.48 20.30 22.95
C PHE A 121 37.61 21.48 23.37
N LYS A 122 37.07 22.21 22.40
CA LYS A 122 35.97 23.15 22.61
C LYS A 122 34.66 22.35 22.64
N ILE A 123 34.04 22.27 23.81
CA ILE A 123 32.77 21.57 24.00
C ILE A 123 31.63 22.57 23.95
N GLU A 124 30.80 22.48 22.92
CA GLU A 124 29.55 23.23 22.82
C GLU A 124 28.47 22.47 23.61
N LEU A 125 28.14 22.97 24.81
CA LEU A 125 27.42 22.20 25.82
C LEU A 125 26.01 21.76 25.36
N LYS A 126 25.29 22.65 24.68
CA LYS A 126 23.94 22.39 24.13
C LYS A 126 23.92 21.35 23.00
N LYS A 127 25.08 21.06 22.40
CA LYS A 127 25.24 20.06 21.33
C LYS A 127 25.53 18.65 21.85
N ILE A 128 25.71 18.47 23.16
CA ILE A 128 25.84 17.14 23.77
C ILE A 128 24.46 16.47 23.78
N LYS A 129 24.36 15.30 23.14
CA LYS A 129 23.15 14.45 23.13
C LYS A 129 23.51 13.06 23.59
N CYS A 130 22.64 12.41 24.35
CA CYS A 130 22.89 11.07 24.90
C CYS A 130 24.26 10.90 25.59
N LYS A 131 24.74 11.96 26.29
CA LYS A 131 26.08 12.04 26.92
C LYS A 131 27.27 11.98 25.95
N MET A 132 27.06 12.23 24.67
CA MET A 132 28.09 12.14 23.63
C MET A 132 28.17 13.41 22.77
N ILE A 133 29.37 13.69 22.27
CA ILE A 133 29.62 14.74 21.27
C ILE A 133 30.74 14.27 20.33
N LEU A 134 30.61 14.57 19.04
CA LEU A 134 31.59 14.22 18.01
C LEU A 134 32.26 15.48 17.48
N LEU A 135 33.60 15.51 17.53
CA LEU A 135 34.41 16.70 17.22
C LEU A 135 35.54 16.37 16.25
N SER A 136 35.91 17.32 15.37
CA SER A 136 36.97 17.11 14.36
C SER A 136 38.37 17.51 14.84
N ASN A 137 38.50 18.66 15.51
CA ASN A 137 39.79 19.35 15.61
C ASN A 137 40.18 19.72 17.06
N PRO A 138 40.77 18.81 17.85
CA PRO A 138 41.45 19.21 19.08
C PRO A 138 42.64 20.14 18.81
N LYS A 139 42.99 20.97 19.79
CA LYS A 139 44.20 21.81 19.74
C LYS A 139 45.21 21.37 20.80
N PRO A 140 46.52 21.41 20.52
CA PRO A 140 47.53 21.12 21.54
C PRO A 140 47.41 22.07 22.73
N LEU A 141 47.51 21.53 23.95
CA LEU A 141 47.44 22.29 25.21
C LEU A 141 48.32 23.54 25.17
N LYS A 142 49.59 23.39 24.77
CA LYS A 142 50.55 24.50 24.66
C LYS A 142 50.00 25.68 23.84
N ASN A 143 49.45 25.41 22.66
CA ASN A 143 48.91 26.45 21.78
C ASN A 143 47.73 27.17 22.43
N VAL A 144 46.83 26.43 23.09
CA VAL A 144 45.66 26.99 23.77
C VAL A 144 46.09 27.87 24.95
N ILE A 145 47.05 27.41 25.75
CA ILE A 145 47.60 28.17 26.86
C ILE A 145 48.28 29.45 26.38
N ASP A 146 49.03 29.41 25.28
CA ASP A 146 49.66 30.59 24.69
C ASP A 146 48.63 31.63 24.21
N ILE A 147 47.48 31.18 23.68
CA ILE A 147 46.37 32.07 23.33
C ILE A 147 45.72 32.66 24.58
N LEU A 148 45.49 31.85 25.62
CA LEU A 148 44.91 32.33 26.88
C LEU A 148 45.79 33.39 27.55
N LYS A 149 47.11 33.26 27.48
CA LYS A 149 48.07 34.24 28.01
C LYS A 149 48.07 35.56 27.23
N ASN A 150 48.03 35.48 25.90
CA ASN A 150 48.35 36.62 25.04
C ASN A 150 47.11 37.29 24.42
N ASN A 151 46.08 36.53 24.05
CA ASN A 151 44.89 37.00 23.33
C ASN A 151 43.62 36.19 23.73
N PRO A 152 43.21 36.19 25.02
CA PRO A 152 42.12 35.34 25.50
C PRO A 152 40.76 35.64 24.86
N GLU A 153 40.55 36.83 24.28
CA GLU A 153 39.36 37.19 23.49
C GLU A 153 39.18 36.34 22.23
N LYS A 154 40.29 35.80 21.67
CA LYS A 154 40.29 34.97 20.46
C LYS A 154 40.14 33.48 20.74
N ILE A 155 40.06 33.04 22.01
CA ILE A 155 40.09 31.63 22.40
C ILE A 155 39.07 30.77 21.63
N TRP A 156 37.83 31.24 21.48
CA TRP A 156 36.77 30.45 20.82
C TRP A 156 36.87 30.41 19.29
N LYS A 157 37.68 31.30 18.69
CA LYS A 157 37.86 31.48 17.24
C LYS A 157 38.95 30.58 16.66
N ILE A 158 39.72 29.89 17.50
CA ILE A 158 40.81 29.00 17.04
C ILE A 158 40.29 27.65 16.51
N TRP A 159 39.03 27.34 16.85
CA TRP A 159 38.26 26.27 16.25
C TRP A 159 37.44 26.85 15.09
N ASP A 160 37.46 26.16 13.95
CA ASP A 160 36.61 26.46 12.82
C ASP A 160 35.12 26.17 13.13
N ASN A 161 34.24 26.65 12.26
CA ASN A 161 32.79 26.42 12.38
C ASN A 161 32.38 24.94 12.17
N SER A 162 33.31 24.08 11.74
CA SER A 162 33.12 22.64 11.54
C SER A 162 33.64 21.78 12.70
N ASN A 163 33.99 22.39 13.84
CA ASN A 163 34.48 21.65 15.01
C ASN A 163 33.47 20.60 15.50
N PHE A 164 32.18 20.95 15.56
CA PHE A 164 31.12 19.99 15.83
C PHE A 164 30.70 19.28 14.55
N ILE A 165 30.76 17.94 14.57
CA ILE A 165 30.29 17.13 13.46
C ILE A 165 28.79 16.90 13.61
N LYS A 166 28.00 17.38 12.64
CA LYS A 166 26.55 17.14 12.60
C LYS A 166 26.25 15.64 12.40
N PRO A 167 25.12 15.13 12.90
CA PRO A 167 24.68 13.79 12.51
C PRO A 167 24.30 13.78 11.02
N THR A 168 24.42 12.61 10.39
CA THR A 168 24.23 12.45 8.95
C THR A 168 22.88 11.82 8.64
N LEU A 169 22.17 12.38 7.65
CA LEU A 169 21.08 11.72 6.94
C LEU A 169 21.55 11.44 5.51
N LYS A 170 21.88 10.19 5.22
CA LYS A 170 22.40 9.77 3.92
C LYS A 170 21.32 9.15 3.06
N ILE A 171 21.27 9.54 1.79
CA ILE A 171 20.21 9.17 0.84
C ILE A 171 20.81 8.34 -0.28
N TYR A 172 20.27 7.14 -0.47
CA TYR A 172 20.65 6.20 -1.51
C TYR A 172 19.48 6.00 -2.49
N GLN A 173 19.52 6.70 -3.63
CA GLN A 173 18.63 6.43 -4.77
C GLN A 173 19.22 5.26 -5.57
N GLN A 174 18.63 4.07 -5.42
CA GLN A 174 19.12 2.84 -6.04
C GLN A 174 17.99 2.15 -6.80
N GLY A 175 18.21 1.90 -8.08
CA GLY A 175 17.23 1.33 -9.00
C GLY A 175 16.73 -0.07 -8.65
N ALA A 176 15.79 -0.57 -9.45
CA ALA A 176 15.20 -1.88 -9.27
C ALA A 176 16.23 -3.00 -9.50
N GLY A 177 16.32 -3.95 -8.54
CA GLY A 177 17.22 -5.09 -8.69
C GLY A 177 18.71 -4.76 -8.56
N ASN A 178 19.08 -3.58 -8.07
CA ASN A 178 20.49 -3.17 -7.90
C ASN A 178 21.23 -3.90 -6.76
N GLY A 179 20.49 -4.53 -5.84
CA GLY A 179 21.06 -5.19 -4.67
C GLY A 179 21.14 -4.28 -3.44
N LYS A 180 20.10 -3.47 -3.20
CA LYS A 180 19.97 -2.57 -2.04
C LYS A 180 20.33 -3.27 -0.73
N THR A 181 19.67 -4.38 -0.45
CA THR A 181 19.88 -5.21 0.75
C THR A 181 21.31 -5.74 0.87
N TYR A 182 21.96 -6.06 -0.26
CA TYR A 182 23.37 -6.43 -0.26
C TYR A 182 24.26 -5.26 0.18
N GLY A 183 23.99 -4.06 -0.35
CA GLY A 183 24.68 -2.84 0.00
C GLY A 183 24.55 -2.46 1.48
N ILE A 184 23.38 -2.66 2.08
CA ILE A 184 23.14 -2.42 3.51
C ILE A 184 24.08 -3.29 4.36
N TRP A 185 24.11 -4.60 4.11
CA TRP A 185 24.98 -5.52 4.86
C TRP A 185 26.45 -5.22 4.64
N LYS A 186 26.87 -4.94 3.40
CA LYS A 186 28.24 -4.54 3.12
C LYS A 186 28.65 -3.32 3.98
N SER A 187 27.81 -2.29 4.01
CA SER A 187 28.08 -1.07 4.80
C SER A 187 28.18 -1.36 6.30
N ILE A 188 27.30 -2.19 6.85
CA ILE A 188 27.31 -2.57 8.28
C ILE A 188 28.56 -3.39 8.61
N CYS A 189 28.88 -4.38 7.77
CA CYS A 189 29.99 -5.29 8.01
C CYS A 189 31.37 -4.62 7.86
N GLU A 190 31.47 -3.52 7.10
CA GLU A 190 32.72 -2.78 6.90
C GLU A 190 32.91 -1.62 7.90
N ASN A 191 31.88 -1.25 8.65
CA ASN A 191 31.92 -0.09 9.55
C ASN A 191 32.59 -0.44 10.90
N GLU A 192 33.76 0.17 11.13
CA GLU A 192 34.59 -0.04 12.32
C GLU A 192 34.23 0.86 13.51
N ASP A 193 33.44 1.92 13.27
CA ASP A 193 33.21 3.02 14.21
C ASP A 193 31.87 2.92 14.98
N LYS A 194 30.90 2.17 14.45
CA LYS A 194 29.56 1.99 15.05
C LYS A 194 29.44 0.64 15.74
N ASP A 195 28.59 0.58 16.77
CA ASP A 195 28.32 -0.64 17.55
C ASP A 195 26.86 -1.09 17.49
N THR A 196 25.95 -0.23 17.04
CA THR A 196 24.52 -0.53 17.04
C THR A 196 23.88 -0.16 15.72
N TYR A 197 23.25 -1.13 15.07
CA TYR A 197 22.58 -0.97 13.79
C TYR A 197 21.11 -1.34 13.92
N VAL A 198 20.23 -0.51 13.35
CA VAL A 198 18.79 -0.79 13.27
C VAL A 198 18.38 -0.76 11.81
N ILE A 199 17.86 -1.87 11.28
CA ILE A 199 17.35 -1.96 9.91
C ILE A 199 15.83 -2.08 9.95
N VAL A 200 15.14 -1.13 9.32
CA VAL A 200 13.68 -1.06 9.31
C VAL A 200 13.11 -0.92 7.91
N THR A 201 11.93 -1.49 7.69
CA THR A 201 11.18 -1.40 6.44
C THR A 201 9.67 -1.35 6.74
N LYS A 202 8.85 -0.91 5.80
CA LYS A 202 7.39 -0.86 5.98
C LYS A 202 6.76 -2.25 5.98
N GLN A 203 7.18 -3.13 5.08
CA GLN A 203 6.54 -4.42 4.86
C GLN A 203 7.08 -5.53 5.80
N HIS A 204 6.17 -6.32 6.37
CA HIS A 204 6.54 -7.47 7.23
C HIS A 204 7.31 -8.57 6.49
N SER A 205 7.10 -8.75 5.19
CA SER A 205 7.84 -9.73 4.38
C SER A 205 9.29 -9.30 4.15
N ALA A 206 9.53 -8.01 3.89
CA ALA A 206 10.83 -7.46 3.52
C ALA A 206 11.89 -7.59 4.63
N LYS A 207 11.52 -7.50 5.91
CA LYS A 207 12.46 -7.71 7.03
C LYS A 207 13.14 -9.09 6.99
N ASN A 208 12.43 -10.11 6.47
CA ASN A 208 12.97 -11.46 6.38
C ASN A 208 13.93 -11.57 5.19
N VAL A 209 13.63 -10.91 4.08
CA VAL A 209 14.53 -10.80 2.91
C VAL A 209 15.86 -10.17 3.33
N ILE A 210 15.81 -9.14 4.18
CA ILE A 210 17.02 -8.52 4.75
C ILE A 210 17.86 -9.54 5.53
N TYR A 211 17.22 -10.36 6.36
CA TYR A 211 17.92 -11.40 7.13
C TYR A 211 18.43 -12.55 6.24
N GLU A 212 17.62 -13.03 5.29
CA GLU A 212 17.98 -14.09 4.34
C GLU A 212 19.17 -13.67 3.47
N GLU A 213 19.24 -12.41 3.05
CA GLU A 213 20.39 -11.88 2.29
C GLU A 213 21.71 -11.99 3.09
N LEU A 214 21.70 -11.80 4.41
CA LEU A 214 22.91 -12.04 5.23
C LEU A 214 23.31 -13.51 5.18
N MET A 215 22.35 -14.42 5.31
CA MET A 215 22.60 -15.86 5.26
C MET A 215 23.18 -16.25 3.88
N ASP A 216 22.62 -15.69 2.81
CA ASP A 216 23.08 -15.94 1.46
C ASP A 216 24.49 -15.40 1.22
N GLN A 217 24.83 -14.20 1.70
CA GLN A 217 26.19 -13.66 1.64
C GLN A 217 27.19 -14.50 2.46
N THR A 218 26.75 -15.00 3.62
CA THR A 218 27.56 -15.92 4.44
C THR A 218 27.83 -17.22 3.66
N ASN A 219 26.82 -17.79 3.01
CA ASN A 219 26.94 -19.00 2.19
C ASN A 219 27.86 -18.79 0.98
N ARG A 220 27.81 -17.60 0.36
CA ARG A 220 28.71 -17.19 -0.73
C ARG A 220 30.14 -16.88 -0.28
N LYS A 221 30.38 -16.78 1.03
CA LYS A 221 31.67 -16.39 1.62
C LYS A 221 32.15 -15.02 1.13
N GLU A 222 31.24 -14.05 1.10
CA GLU A 222 31.59 -12.68 0.75
C GLU A 222 32.60 -12.10 1.76
N TYR A 223 33.61 -11.39 1.28
CA TYR A 223 34.76 -10.96 2.11
C TYR A 223 34.36 -10.07 3.29
N HIS A 224 33.35 -9.21 3.14
CA HIS A 224 32.93 -8.30 4.20
C HIS A 224 32.23 -9.03 5.34
N VAL A 225 31.56 -10.15 5.08
CA VAL A 225 30.89 -10.95 6.13
C VAL A 225 31.90 -11.61 7.07
N GLU A 226 33.15 -11.81 6.62
CA GLU A 226 34.22 -12.30 7.51
C GLU A 226 34.50 -11.38 8.71
N ASN A 227 34.04 -10.12 8.66
CA ASN A 227 34.16 -9.20 9.79
C ASN A 227 33.23 -9.54 10.96
N LEU A 228 32.27 -10.46 10.79
CA LEU A 228 31.31 -10.85 11.82
C LEU A 228 31.83 -12.11 12.54
N THR A 229 32.61 -11.95 13.61
CA THR A 229 33.06 -13.06 14.45
C THR A 229 32.15 -13.23 15.67
N ASN A 230 32.16 -14.40 16.30
CA ASN A 230 31.35 -14.70 17.50
C ASN A 230 29.86 -14.36 17.34
N LYS A 231 29.26 -14.71 16.19
CA LYS A 231 27.87 -14.36 15.88
C LYS A 231 26.88 -15.13 16.75
N GLU A 232 25.99 -14.41 17.42
CA GLU A 232 24.86 -14.94 18.19
C GLU A 232 23.54 -14.33 17.72
N GLU A 233 22.46 -15.12 17.73
CA GLU A 233 21.13 -14.70 17.23
C GLU A 233 20.04 -14.87 18.29
N PHE A 234 19.21 -13.84 18.45
CA PHE A 234 18.14 -13.74 19.45
C PHE A 234 16.79 -13.44 18.76
N ASN A 235 16.50 -14.19 17.70
CA ASN A 235 15.37 -13.92 16.82
C ASN A 235 14.03 -14.21 17.52
N THR A 236 13.02 -13.41 17.19
CA THR A 236 11.62 -13.63 17.58
C THR A 236 10.78 -13.82 16.33
N HIS A 237 9.50 -14.19 16.48
CA HIS A 237 8.59 -14.29 15.33
C HIS A 237 8.38 -12.94 14.60
N LYS A 238 8.69 -11.81 15.25
CA LYS A 238 8.46 -10.45 14.73
C LYS A 238 9.74 -9.70 14.37
N HIS A 239 10.90 -10.08 14.90
CA HIS A 239 12.13 -9.30 14.77
C HIS A 239 13.36 -10.22 14.72
N TYR A 240 14.41 -9.76 14.07
CA TYR A 240 15.72 -10.42 14.12
C TYR A 240 16.68 -9.58 14.95
N ALA A 241 17.52 -10.23 15.73
CA ALA A 241 18.52 -9.58 16.56
C ALA A 241 19.82 -10.38 16.52
N ILE A 242 20.87 -9.77 15.98
CA ILE A 242 22.17 -10.40 15.77
C ILE A 242 23.19 -9.65 16.62
N LYS A 243 24.03 -10.38 17.36
CA LYS A 243 25.21 -9.84 18.04
C LYS A 243 26.46 -10.45 17.41
N TYR A 244 27.53 -9.68 17.29
CA TYR A 244 28.80 -10.15 16.77
C TYR A 244 29.96 -9.28 17.29
N THR A 245 31.15 -9.83 17.31
CA THR A 245 32.39 -9.06 17.51
C THR A 245 32.92 -8.64 16.14
N HIS A 246 33.18 -7.35 15.92
CA HIS A 246 33.76 -6.87 14.66
C HIS A 246 35.25 -7.21 14.58
N LYS A 247 35.67 -7.98 13.56
CA LYS A 247 37.02 -8.56 13.42
C LYS A 247 38.17 -7.56 13.53
N LYS A 248 38.03 -6.35 12.97
CA LYS A 248 39.12 -5.35 12.95
C LYS A 248 39.16 -4.46 14.19
N SER A 249 37.99 -4.06 14.69
CA SER A 249 37.86 -3.09 15.79
C SER A 249 37.67 -3.76 17.16
N ASN A 250 37.43 -5.08 17.19
CA ASN A 250 37.11 -5.86 18.39
C ASN A 250 35.90 -5.31 19.16
N ARG A 251 35.02 -4.54 18.52
CA ARG A 251 33.80 -4.02 19.14
C ARG A 251 32.72 -5.08 19.16
N GLU A 252 31.97 -5.12 20.25
CA GLU A 252 30.71 -5.85 20.34
C GLU A 252 29.63 -5.04 19.62
N CYS A 253 29.11 -5.61 18.54
CA CYS A 253 28.14 -5.00 17.66
C CYS A 253 26.77 -5.68 17.79
N LYS A 254 25.71 -4.91 17.55
CA LYS A 254 24.33 -5.39 17.56
C LYS A 254 23.57 -4.91 16.34
N VAL A 255 22.88 -5.80 15.64
CA VAL A 255 22.00 -5.49 14.51
C VAL A 255 20.58 -5.91 14.84
N LEU A 256 19.62 -4.98 14.73
CA LEU A 256 18.21 -5.19 15.03
C LEU A 256 17.37 -4.96 13.77
N ILE A 257 16.57 -5.94 13.36
CA ILE A 257 15.78 -5.88 12.12
C ILE A 257 14.29 -5.98 12.45
N GLY A 258 13.48 -5.05 11.93
CA GLY A 258 12.04 -5.05 12.16
C GLY A 258 11.25 -4.14 11.22
N THR A 259 10.00 -3.87 11.56
CA THR A 259 9.19 -2.89 10.82
C THR A 259 9.36 -1.49 11.39
N ILE A 260 9.30 -0.48 10.54
CA ILE A 260 9.44 0.93 10.93
C ILE A 260 8.32 1.37 11.89
N ASP A 261 7.12 0.84 11.72
CA ASP A 261 5.96 1.09 12.60
C ASP A 261 6.22 0.57 14.01
N SER A 262 6.72 -0.66 14.10
CA SER A 262 7.13 -1.25 15.38
C SER A 262 8.28 -0.48 16.01
N TYR A 263 9.18 0.08 15.22
CA TYR A 263 10.28 0.88 15.73
C TYR A 263 9.77 2.20 16.31
N CYS A 264 8.95 2.96 15.56
CA CYS A 264 8.35 4.22 15.99
C CYS A 264 7.48 4.05 17.25
N TYR A 265 6.74 2.94 17.35
CA TYR A 265 5.99 2.60 18.56
C TYR A 265 6.87 2.49 19.81
N ASN A 266 8.14 2.08 19.68
CA ASN A 266 9.08 2.02 20.80
C ASN A 266 9.82 3.33 21.05
N LEU A 267 9.68 4.34 20.17
CA LEU A 267 10.24 5.67 20.34
C LEU A 267 9.32 6.60 21.13
N SER A 268 8.00 6.50 20.93
CA SER A 268 7.03 7.44 21.51
C SER A 268 5.65 6.83 21.77
N GLY A 269 4.85 7.52 22.58
CA GLY A 269 3.40 7.30 22.67
C GLY A 269 2.66 7.93 21.47
N THR A 270 1.33 7.80 21.42
CA THR A 270 0.50 8.52 20.45
C THR A 270 0.06 9.88 20.99
N LEU A 271 0.10 10.93 20.17
CA LEU A 271 -0.45 12.24 20.47
C LEU A 271 -1.94 12.19 20.14
N GLU A 272 -2.79 12.18 21.16
CA GLU A 272 -4.26 12.05 21.04
C GLU A 272 -4.74 10.73 20.39
N LYS A 273 -6.05 10.49 20.47
CA LYS A 273 -6.74 9.35 19.84
C LYS A 273 -7.02 9.65 18.37
N SER A 274 -5.98 9.99 17.62
CA SER A 274 -6.07 10.26 16.19
C SER A 274 -6.74 9.11 15.42
N GLN A 275 -7.27 9.41 14.22
CA GLN A 275 -7.88 8.41 13.36
C GLN A 275 -6.90 7.30 12.93
N ASN A 276 -5.61 7.57 12.97
CA ASN A 276 -4.56 6.63 12.60
C ASN A 276 -3.50 6.55 13.71
N PHE A 277 -3.51 5.44 14.46
CA PHE A 277 -2.66 5.22 15.64
C PHE A 277 -1.17 5.47 15.35
N PHE A 278 -0.67 4.98 14.20
CA PHE A 278 0.73 5.18 13.84
C PHE A 278 1.03 6.61 13.43
N GLU A 279 0.10 7.27 12.75
CA GLU A 279 0.23 8.69 12.43
C GLU A 279 0.23 9.57 13.71
N GLY A 280 -0.56 9.18 14.72
CA GLY A 280 -0.55 9.81 16.04
C GLY A 280 0.81 9.65 16.75
N ILE A 281 1.49 8.50 16.59
CA ILE A 281 2.87 8.31 17.08
C ILE A 281 3.84 9.21 16.32
N LEU A 282 3.78 9.25 14.99
CA LEU A 282 4.69 10.07 14.17
C LEU A 282 4.53 11.57 14.49
N LYS A 283 3.28 12.02 14.64
CA LYS A 283 2.96 13.38 15.08
C LYS A 283 3.51 13.65 16.47
N ASN A 284 3.37 12.72 17.41
CA ASN A 284 3.92 12.87 18.76
C ASN A 284 5.44 12.98 18.74
N ILE A 285 6.12 12.15 17.94
CA ILE A 285 7.58 12.24 17.77
C ILE A 285 7.93 13.62 17.25
N SER A 286 7.28 14.09 16.18
CA SER A 286 7.56 15.40 15.57
C SER A 286 7.36 16.57 16.56
N VAL A 287 6.26 16.56 17.33
CA VAL A 287 5.86 17.67 18.22
C VAL A 287 6.54 17.60 19.59
N ASN A 288 6.46 16.46 20.27
CA ASN A 288 6.89 16.29 21.67
C ASN A 288 8.22 15.53 21.83
N GLY A 289 8.78 14.99 20.74
CA GLY A 289 10.02 14.21 20.79
C GLY A 289 9.82 12.75 21.20
N LEU A 290 10.92 12.13 21.63
CA LEU A 290 11.01 10.69 21.87
C LEU A 290 10.54 10.30 23.29
N THR A 291 9.24 10.29 23.54
CA THR A 291 8.68 10.14 24.90
C THR A 291 8.97 8.80 25.60
N LYS A 292 9.37 7.76 24.86
CA LYS A 292 9.74 6.43 25.41
C LYS A 292 11.26 6.21 25.47
N VAL A 293 12.04 7.15 24.95
CA VAL A 293 13.50 7.09 24.97
C VAL A 293 14.00 7.94 26.13
N THR A 294 14.93 7.40 26.92
CA THR A 294 15.51 8.19 28.02
C THR A 294 16.40 9.32 27.48
N GLN A 295 16.69 10.33 28.31
CA GLN A 295 17.68 11.37 28.02
C GLN A 295 19.10 10.85 27.65
N TYR A 296 19.37 9.56 27.86
CA TYR A 296 20.64 8.91 27.54
C TYR A 296 20.57 8.06 26.26
N GLY A 297 19.44 8.10 25.55
CA GLY A 297 19.19 7.32 24.34
C GLY A 297 18.71 5.90 24.61
N PHE A 298 18.56 5.47 25.88
CA PHE A 298 18.15 4.10 26.18
C PHE A 298 16.71 3.81 25.74
N MET A 299 16.51 2.68 25.05
CA MET A 299 15.22 2.16 24.60
C MET A 299 15.21 0.62 24.51
N ASN A 300 14.04 0.04 24.24
CA ASN A 300 13.87 -1.39 23.99
C ASN A 300 13.25 -1.62 22.61
N PHE A 301 13.83 -2.50 21.80
CA PHE A 301 13.30 -2.90 20.49
C PHE A 301 13.75 -4.32 20.17
N ALA A 302 12.91 -5.10 19.48
CA ALA A 302 13.21 -6.51 19.16
C ALA A 302 13.57 -7.37 20.38
N GLY A 303 13.02 -7.05 21.56
CA GLY A 303 13.35 -7.72 22.83
C GLY A 303 14.76 -7.43 23.36
N GLN A 304 15.47 -6.46 22.77
CA GLN A 304 16.82 -6.07 23.13
C GLN A 304 16.85 -4.65 23.66
N GLN A 305 17.58 -4.46 24.77
CA GLN A 305 17.89 -3.15 25.31
C GLN A 305 19.17 -2.59 24.68
N PHE A 306 19.16 -1.32 24.28
CA PHE A 306 20.31 -0.61 23.71
C PHE A 306 20.11 0.90 23.83
N CYS A 307 21.14 1.67 23.49
CA CYS A 307 21.07 3.12 23.41
C CYS A 307 21.11 3.58 21.95
N ILE A 308 20.16 4.42 21.55
CA ILE A 308 20.23 5.20 20.31
C ILE A 308 21.02 6.49 20.55
N ASN A 309 22.20 6.59 19.95
CA ASN A 309 23.14 7.71 20.14
C ASN A 309 24.13 7.81 18.96
N ARG A 310 25.23 8.55 19.15
CA ARG A 310 26.31 8.72 18.15
C ARG A 310 26.99 7.44 17.69
N LYS A 311 26.90 6.33 18.43
CA LYS A 311 27.42 5.00 18.04
C LYS A 311 26.39 4.16 17.29
N SER A 312 25.18 4.69 17.13
CA SER A 312 24.08 4.03 16.43
C SER A 312 23.96 4.51 14.98
N GLU A 313 23.51 3.60 14.12
CA GLU A 313 23.21 3.84 12.72
C GLU A 313 21.89 3.15 12.33
N ILE A 314 20.98 3.88 11.69
CA ILE A 314 19.68 3.35 11.26
C ILE A 314 19.64 3.25 9.75
N TRP A 315 19.14 2.13 9.23
CA TRP A 315 18.90 1.90 7.82
C TRP A 315 17.39 1.76 7.59
N ILE A 316 16.84 2.59 6.72
CA ILE A 316 15.43 2.53 6.31
C ILE A 316 15.38 2.07 4.85
N ASP A 317 14.87 0.86 4.63
CA ASP A 317 14.70 0.29 3.29
C ASP A 317 13.29 0.54 2.73
N GLU A 318 13.19 0.64 1.41
CA GLU A 318 11.97 0.98 0.66
C GLU A 318 11.32 2.31 1.13
N VAL A 319 12.15 3.33 1.36
CA VAL A 319 11.74 4.60 1.99
C VAL A 319 10.67 5.38 1.20
N GLN A 320 10.55 5.15 -0.12
CA GLN A 320 9.52 5.76 -0.96
C GLN A 320 8.10 5.28 -0.62
N ASP A 321 7.96 4.16 0.10
CA ASP A 321 6.66 3.68 0.61
C ASP A 321 6.21 4.45 1.87
N LEU A 322 7.04 5.37 2.39
CA LEU A 322 6.78 6.09 3.63
C LEU A 322 6.23 7.50 3.35
N PRO A 323 5.11 7.89 3.97
CA PRO A 323 4.61 9.26 3.88
C PRO A 323 5.57 10.25 4.56
N ILE A 324 5.40 11.54 4.23
CA ILE A 324 6.24 12.66 4.71
C ILE A 324 6.29 12.73 6.25
N SER A 325 5.27 12.24 6.96
CA SER A 325 5.28 12.22 8.43
C SER A 325 6.46 11.44 9.03
N TYR A 326 6.98 10.41 8.35
CA TYR A 326 8.20 9.72 8.80
C TYR A 326 9.44 10.59 8.66
N LEU A 327 9.55 11.42 7.62
CA LEU A 327 10.66 12.36 7.46
C LEU A 327 10.76 13.29 8.67
N TYR A 328 9.64 13.87 9.11
CA TYR A 328 9.63 14.77 10.27
C TYR A 328 9.93 14.02 11.58
N ALA A 329 9.36 12.83 11.77
CA ALA A 329 9.65 12.02 12.95
C ALA A 329 11.13 11.62 13.04
N PHE A 330 11.74 11.19 11.93
CA PHE A 330 13.15 10.82 11.89
C PHE A 330 14.08 12.03 11.99
N THR A 331 13.70 13.18 11.44
CA THR A 331 14.40 14.45 11.65
C THR A 331 14.50 14.76 13.15
N ARG A 332 13.38 14.63 13.88
CA ARG A 332 13.38 14.84 15.33
C ARG A 332 14.26 13.82 16.07
N LEU A 333 14.17 12.54 15.70
CA LEU A 333 15.00 11.47 16.28
C LEU A 333 16.49 11.77 16.11
N ILE A 334 16.92 12.22 14.93
CA ILE A 334 18.31 12.56 14.65
C ILE A 334 18.76 13.75 15.54
N LEU A 335 17.93 14.78 15.69
CA LEU A 335 18.28 15.96 16.49
C LEU A 335 18.38 15.67 18.00
N GLU A 336 17.56 14.75 18.53
CA GLU A 336 17.56 14.42 19.96
C GLU A 336 18.64 13.41 20.35
N THR A 337 19.05 12.53 19.43
CA THR A 337 19.99 11.43 19.73
C THR A 337 21.35 11.57 19.06
N CYS A 338 21.41 12.35 17.97
CA CYS A 338 22.53 12.43 17.04
C CYS A 338 23.03 11.07 16.53
N CYS A 339 22.14 10.09 16.35
CA CYS A 339 22.47 8.92 15.54
C CYS A 339 22.54 9.28 14.05
N ASP A 340 23.20 8.43 13.27
CA ASP A 340 23.19 8.57 11.81
C ASP A 340 22.04 7.74 11.22
N VAL A 341 21.46 8.23 10.13
CA VAL A 341 20.36 7.58 9.43
C VAL A 341 20.70 7.48 7.94
N ASN A 342 20.53 6.29 7.38
CA ASN A 342 20.65 6.00 5.98
C ASN A 342 19.27 5.60 5.46
N ILE A 343 18.83 6.21 4.37
CA ILE A 343 17.60 5.84 3.69
C ILE A 343 17.92 5.28 2.31
N VAL A 344 17.29 4.18 1.96
CA VAL A 344 17.47 3.49 0.69
C VAL A 344 16.11 3.34 0.03
N GLY A 345 16.03 3.68 -1.25
CA GLY A 345 14.79 3.59 -1.99
C GLY A 345 14.98 3.77 -3.49
N ASP A 346 13.85 3.74 -4.19
CA ASP A 346 13.79 3.97 -5.63
C ASP A 346 12.59 4.86 -5.96
N LYS A 347 12.85 6.08 -6.42
CA LYS A 347 11.82 7.03 -6.81
C LYS A 347 10.83 6.45 -7.83
N LEU A 348 11.29 5.67 -8.82
CA LEU A 348 10.45 4.97 -9.80
C LEU A 348 9.83 3.65 -9.28
N GLN A 349 9.76 3.48 -7.95
CA GLN A 349 8.95 2.46 -7.29
C GLN A 349 8.02 3.07 -6.25
N THR A 350 7.62 4.32 -6.45
CA THR A 350 6.65 5.04 -5.63
C THR A 350 5.24 4.60 -6.04
N LEU A 351 4.60 3.70 -5.30
CA LEU A 351 3.31 3.11 -5.69
C LEU A 351 2.08 3.69 -4.96
N GLU A 352 2.27 4.68 -4.09
CA GLU A 352 1.21 5.18 -3.21
C GLU A 352 1.22 6.70 -3.06
N TYR A 353 2.33 7.28 -2.61
CA TYR A 353 2.41 8.71 -2.32
C TYR A 353 3.30 9.44 -3.32
N ASN A 354 2.72 10.30 -4.15
CA ASN A 354 3.49 11.18 -5.07
C ASN A 354 4.54 12.02 -4.31
N LYS A 355 4.17 12.52 -3.12
CA LYS A 355 5.09 13.14 -2.18
C LYS A 355 5.33 12.20 -1.00
N ASN A 356 6.55 11.70 -0.85
CA ASN A 356 6.94 10.74 0.16
C ASN A 356 8.28 11.16 0.80
N PHE A 357 8.75 10.39 1.77
CA PHE A 357 10.02 10.66 2.45
C PHE A 357 11.16 10.84 1.42
N LEU A 358 11.31 9.93 0.46
CA LEU A 358 12.41 9.99 -0.54
C LEU A 358 12.32 11.21 -1.44
N THR A 359 11.13 11.58 -1.91
CA THR A 359 10.96 12.68 -2.87
C THR A 359 11.11 14.05 -2.23
N GLU A 360 10.70 14.20 -0.97
CA GLU A 360 10.69 15.50 -0.29
C GLU A 360 12.02 15.84 0.37
N ILE A 361 12.75 14.86 0.92
CA ILE A 361 13.99 15.15 1.69
C ILE A 361 15.04 15.90 0.86
N VAL A 362 15.10 15.65 -0.45
CA VAL A 362 16.06 16.29 -1.36
C VAL A 362 15.82 17.81 -1.46
N ASN A 363 14.59 18.26 -1.20
CA ASN A 363 14.21 19.68 -1.25
C ASN A 363 14.26 20.38 0.13
N GLU A 364 14.39 19.61 1.21
CA GLU A 364 14.36 20.14 2.58
C GLU A 364 15.74 20.67 3.02
N LYS A 365 15.73 21.82 3.72
CA LYS A 365 16.94 22.39 4.32
C LYS A 365 16.96 22.12 5.82
N LEU A 366 17.70 21.10 6.24
CA LEU A 366 17.86 20.74 7.66
C LEU A 366 19.20 21.28 8.19
N PRO A 367 19.28 22.50 8.76
CA PRO A 367 20.56 23.16 9.06
C PRO A 367 21.44 22.43 10.10
N ASN A 368 20.85 21.60 10.96
CA ASN A 368 21.52 20.88 12.04
C ASN A 368 21.80 19.40 11.74
N ILE A 369 21.48 18.95 10.52
CA ILE A 369 21.73 17.60 10.02
C ILE A 369 22.56 17.76 8.74
N ASP A 370 23.55 16.89 8.55
CA ASP A 370 24.27 16.83 7.28
C ASP A 370 23.51 15.91 6.33
N ILE A 371 22.94 16.47 5.25
CA ILE A 371 22.23 15.68 4.24
C ILE A 371 23.24 15.30 3.16
N VAL A 372 23.50 14.01 3.04
CA VAL A 372 24.44 13.47 2.06
C VAL A 372 23.65 12.70 1.01
N VAL A 373 23.60 13.21 -0.22
CA VAL A 373 23.00 12.51 -1.36
C VAL A 373 24.11 11.72 -2.06
N GLU A 374 24.04 10.40 -1.97
CA GLU A 374 24.97 9.54 -2.71
C GLU A 374 24.61 9.56 -4.21
N PRO A 375 25.59 9.36 -5.11
CA PRO A 375 25.32 9.24 -6.53
C PRO A 375 24.27 8.17 -6.80
N GLU A 376 23.35 8.47 -7.72
CA GLU A 376 22.37 7.50 -8.15
C GLU A 376 23.03 6.26 -8.77
N LYS A 377 22.39 5.10 -8.60
CA LYS A 377 22.87 3.84 -9.18
C LYS A 377 21.71 3.03 -9.73
N ASN A 378 21.77 2.69 -11.00
CA ASN A 378 20.76 1.85 -11.66
C ASN A 378 21.35 0.59 -12.32
N ASP A 379 22.44 0.05 -11.75
CA ASP A 379 23.03 -1.21 -12.20
C ASP A 379 22.14 -2.39 -11.79
N ASN A 380 21.37 -2.94 -12.70
CA ASN A 380 20.44 -4.02 -12.41
C ASN A 380 21.14 -5.38 -12.38
N ARG A 381 21.08 -6.06 -11.23
CA ARG A 381 21.66 -7.41 -11.02
C ARG A 381 20.64 -8.53 -11.24
N ARG A 382 19.34 -8.20 -11.36
CA ARG A 382 18.23 -9.15 -11.52
C ARG A 382 18.08 -9.63 -12.96
N ILE A 383 18.21 -8.74 -13.94
CA ILE A 383 18.17 -9.08 -15.36
C ILE A 383 19.38 -9.98 -15.67
N GLN A 384 19.12 -11.12 -16.31
CA GLN A 384 20.14 -12.12 -16.65
C GLN A 384 20.36 -12.27 -18.16
N VAL A 385 19.59 -11.57 -19.00
CA VAL A 385 19.64 -11.68 -20.47
C VAL A 385 20.03 -10.36 -21.13
N LYS A 386 20.69 -10.45 -22.28
CA LYS A 386 21.05 -9.27 -23.10
C LYS A 386 19.80 -8.60 -23.70
N GLY A 387 19.88 -7.29 -23.93
CA GLY A 387 18.85 -6.49 -24.60
C GLY A 387 17.60 -6.16 -23.79
N MET A 388 17.32 -6.86 -22.68
CA MET A 388 16.12 -6.60 -21.88
C MET A 388 16.09 -5.19 -21.26
N HIS A 389 17.21 -4.76 -20.67
CA HIS A 389 17.30 -3.43 -20.06
C HIS A 389 17.09 -2.32 -21.10
N ILE A 390 17.67 -2.47 -22.31
CA ILE A 390 17.47 -1.54 -23.43
C ILE A 390 15.98 -1.40 -23.75
N LYS A 391 15.27 -2.54 -23.91
CA LYS A 391 13.83 -2.54 -24.19
C LYS A 391 13.00 -1.91 -23.06
N ILE A 392 13.42 -2.06 -21.80
CA ILE A 392 12.75 -1.40 -20.67
C ILE A 392 13.01 0.10 -20.68
N ASN A 393 14.24 0.53 -20.94
CA ASN A 393 14.62 1.94 -21.01
C ASN A 393 13.84 2.69 -22.10
N GLU A 394 13.58 2.03 -23.24
CA GLU A 394 12.73 2.59 -24.31
C GLU A 394 11.27 2.87 -23.87
N LEU A 395 10.78 2.18 -22.83
CA LEU A 395 9.38 2.26 -22.38
C LEU A 395 9.16 3.18 -21.18
N ILE A 396 10.24 3.61 -20.50
CA ILE A 396 10.17 4.37 -19.24
C ILE A 396 10.87 5.73 -19.39
N GLU A 397 10.18 6.79 -18.98
CA GLU A 397 10.69 8.17 -19.05
C GLU A 397 11.64 8.50 -17.87
N PHE A 398 12.84 7.89 -17.82
CA PHE A 398 13.81 8.10 -16.74
C PHE A 398 14.26 9.57 -16.59
N GLU A 399 14.57 10.23 -17.72
CA GLU A 399 15.06 11.62 -17.76
C GLU A 399 14.09 12.60 -17.09
N LYS A 400 12.79 12.42 -17.29
CA LYS A 400 11.72 13.23 -16.69
C LYS A 400 11.80 13.30 -15.16
N TYR A 401 12.30 12.25 -14.53
CA TYR A 401 12.43 12.18 -13.07
C TYR A 401 13.84 12.45 -12.56
N LYS A 402 14.77 12.82 -13.47
CA LYS A 402 16.20 13.00 -13.21
C LYS A 402 16.82 11.73 -12.65
N LEU A 403 16.57 10.62 -13.33
CA LEU A 403 17.13 9.33 -12.97
C LEU A 403 17.94 8.75 -14.12
N GLU A 404 19.01 8.03 -13.79
CA GLU A 404 19.74 7.20 -14.75
C GLU A 404 18.89 6.03 -15.25
N GLU A 405 19.04 5.71 -16.52
CA GLU A 405 18.46 4.51 -17.13
C GLU A 405 19.06 3.21 -16.54
N ILE A 406 18.38 2.07 -16.75
CA ILE A 406 18.88 0.78 -16.27
C ILE A 406 20.14 0.38 -17.05
N ASN A 407 21.20 0.03 -16.31
CA ASN A 407 22.42 -0.56 -16.85
C ASN A 407 22.59 -2.02 -16.36
N CYS A 408 23.23 -2.87 -17.17
CA CYS A 408 23.53 -4.26 -16.81
C CYS A 408 25.00 -4.59 -17.13
N ASP A 409 25.94 -4.26 -16.25
CA ASP A 409 27.39 -4.47 -16.42
C ASP A 409 27.88 -5.94 -16.32
N LYS A 410 27.00 -6.93 -16.47
CA LYS A 410 27.38 -8.34 -16.36
C LYS A 410 28.03 -8.83 -17.66
N SER A 411 29.29 -9.25 -17.58
CA SER A 411 29.98 -9.99 -18.65
C SER A 411 29.30 -11.32 -19.04
N ASN A 412 28.42 -11.84 -18.18
CA ASN A 412 27.84 -13.18 -18.27
C ASN A 412 26.32 -13.19 -18.55
N LEU A 413 25.76 -12.12 -19.14
CA LEU A 413 24.36 -12.14 -19.58
C LEU A 413 24.15 -13.20 -20.68
N SER A 414 23.12 -14.03 -20.55
CA SER A 414 22.77 -15.01 -21.57
C SER A 414 22.18 -14.33 -22.80
N GLU A 415 22.41 -14.95 -23.97
CA GLU A 415 21.76 -14.55 -25.21
C GLU A 415 20.26 -14.81 -25.12
N SER A 416 19.46 -13.85 -25.59
CA SER A 416 18.01 -14.01 -25.76
C SER A 416 17.63 -13.34 -27.06
N LYS A 417 16.96 -14.09 -27.94
CA LYS A 417 16.52 -13.59 -29.25
C LYS A 417 15.48 -12.48 -29.11
N ASP A 418 14.66 -12.55 -28.07
CA ASP A 418 13.63 -11.58 -27.77
C ASP A 418 13.33 -11.57 -26.27
N PRO A 419 13.96 -10.70 -25.48
CA PRO A 419 13.74 -10.67 -24.03
C PRO A 419 12.39 -10.08 -23.62
N LEU A 420 11.72 -9.30 -24.50
CA LEU A 420 10.42 -8.69 -24.26
C LEU A 420 9.54 -8.90 -25.49
N GLU A 421 8.62 -9.86 -25.37
CA GLU A 421 7.73 -10.25 -26.45
C GLU A 421 6.33 -9.67 -26.25
N LEU A 422 5.81 -9.02 -27.27
CA LEU A 422 4.44 -8.52 -27.29
C LEU A 422 3.45 -9.65 -27.60
N ILE A 423 2.38 -9.72 -26.82
CA ILE A 423 1.23 -10.58 -27.08
C ILE A 423 0.02 -9.69 -27.32
N ASP A 424 -0.62 -9.83 -28.48
CA ASP A 424 -1.86 -9.13 -28.78
C ASP A 424 -2.94 -9.50 -27.77
N SER A 425 -3.27 -8.56 -26.90
CA SER A 425 -4.25 -8.74 -25.83
C SER A 425 -5.63 -8.26 -26.27
N PRO A 426 -6.68 -9.07 -26.12
CA PRO A 426 -8.02 -8.66 -26.43
C PRO A 426 -8.54 -7.60 -25.45
N ILE A 427 -9.37 -6.67 -25.92
CA ILE A 427 -10.08 -5.75 -25.04
C ILE A 427 -11.23 -6.49 -24.35
N ILE A 428 -11.08 -6.88 -23.08
CA ILE A 428 -12.09 -7.69 -22.36
C ILE A 428 -13.10 -6.77 -21.65
N TYR A 429 -14.37 -6.82 -22.08
CA TYR A 429 -15.47 -6.11 -21.40
C TYR A 429 -16.31 -7.06 -20.54
N ALA A 430 -16.85 -6.56 -19.41
CA ALA A 430 -17.69 -7.35 -18.51
C ALA A 430 -18.97 -7.97 -19.15
N ASN A 431 -19.39 -7.49 -20.32
CA ASN A 431 -20.55 -7.99 -21.07
C ASN A 431 -20.16 -8.35 -22.51
N ASP A 432 -18.90 -8.71 -22.76
CA ASP A 432 -18.45 -9.09 -24.10
C ASP A 432 -19.32 -10.23 -24.66
N LYS A 433 -19.72 -10.10 -25.93
CA LYS A 433 -20.57 -11.09 -26.62
C LYS A 433 -19.73 -12.13 -27.36
N ASP A 434 -18.44 -11.88 -27.54
CA ASP A 434 -17.53 -12.86 -28.11
C ASP A 434 -17.30 -13.98 -27.08
N GLU A 435 -17.90 -15.14 -27.36
CA GLU A 435 -17.99 -16.27 -26.43
C GLU A 435 -16.60 -16.89 -26.13
N ASN A 436 -15.63 -16.77 -27.05
CA ASN A 436 -14.34 -17.46 -26.94
C ASN A 436 -13.14 -16.55 -26.65
N LYS A 437 -13.26 -15.22 -26.83
CA LYS A 437 -12.16 -14.25 -26.69
C LYS A 437 -11.23 -14.42 -25.48
N ILE A 438 -11.80 -14.59 -24.27
CA ILE A 438 -11.00 -14.79 -23.05
C ILE A 438 -10.33 -16.17 -23.09
N SER A 439 -11.07 -17.21 -23.49
CA SER A 439 -10.59 -18.60 -23.50
C SER A 439 -9.49 -18.81 -24.55
N ASP A 440 -9.60 -18.14 -25.70
CA ASP A 440 -8.59 -18.14 -26.76
C ASP A 440 -7.32 -17.43 -26.30
N PHE A 441 -7.46 -16.29 -25.62
CA PHE A 441 -6.31 -15.58 -25.06
C PHE A 441 -5.64 -16.35 -23.93
N VAL A 442 -6.39 -16.96 -23.01
CA VAL A 442 -5.84 -17.86 -22.00
C VAL A 442 -5.10 -19.02 -22.66
N SER A 443 -5.66 -19.62 -23.70
CA SER A 443 -5.00 -20.69 -24.45
C SER A 443 -3.67 -20.23 -25.09
N LEU A 444 -3.61 -19.00 -25.60
CA LEU A 444 -2.38 -18.39 -26.09
C LEU A 444 -1.34 -18.21 -24.96
N LEU A 445 -1.76 -17.71 -23.79
CA LEU A 445 -0.87 -17.54 -22.63
C LEU A 445 -0.30 -18.89 -22.16
N ILE A 446 -1.14 -19.94 -22.07
CA ILE A 446 -0.70 -21.29 -21.71
C ILE A 446 0.31 -21.83 -22.73
N LYS A 447 0.11 -21.61 -24.04
CA LYS A 447 1.08 -22.00 -25.08
C LYS A 447 2.44 -21.30 -24.89
N LYS A 448 2.43 -20.01 -24.56
CA LYS A 448 3.68 -19.24 -24.29
C LYS A 448 4.38 -19.72 -23.03
N LEU A 449 3.62 -20.10 -22.00
CA LEU A 449 4.17 -20.72 -20.79
C LEU A 449 4.76 -22.10 -21.10
N ASP A 450 4.03 -22.97 -21.79
CA ASP A 450 4.49 -24.32 -22.13
C ASP A 450 5.77 -24.30 -22.97
N PHE A 451 5.88 -23.36 -23.91
CA PHE A 451 7.11 -23.12 -24.65
C PHE A 451 8.30 -22.85 -23.71
N GLN A 452 8.13 -21.98 -22.70
CA GLN A 452 9.19 -21.67 -21.74
C GLN A 452 9.50 -22.84 -20.80
N VAL A 453 8.49 -23.60 -20.39
CA VAL A 453 8.65 -24.81 -19.58
C VAL A 453 9.48 -25.83 -20.33
N ASN A 454 9.13 -26.14 -21.58
CA ASN A 454 9.84 -27.16 -22.37
C ASN A 454 11.26 -26.72 -22.74
N LEU A 455 11.46 -25.43 -23.03
CA LEU A 455 12.76 -24.90 -23.43
C LEU A 455 13.77 -24.87 -22.27
N ASN A 456 13.33 -24.51 -21.06
CA ASN A 456 14.23 -24.24 -19.93
C ASN A 456 14.07 -25.22 -18.77
N ASN A 457 13.14 -26.17 -18.88
CA ASN A 457 12.71 -27.06 -17.80
C ASN A 457 12.25 -26.29 -16.54
N TYR A 458 11.51 -25.20 -16.77
CA TYR A 458 10.99 -24.35 -15.71
C TYR A 458 9.86 -25.01 -14.93
N ILE A 459 9.78 -24.67 -13.65
CA ILE A 459 8.82 -25.14 -12.66
C ILE A 459 7.83 -24.03 -12.28
N PRO A 460 6.75 -24.31 -11.52
CA PRO A 460 5.70 -23.33 -11.25
C PRO A 460 6.21 -22.00 -10.67
N GLU A 461 7.17 -22.06 -9.76
CA GLU A 461 7.78 -20.90 -9.11
C GLU A 461 8.60 -20.02 -10.05
N ASP A 462 8.88 -20.45 -11.28
CA ASP A 462 9.61 -19.64 -12.25
C ASP A 462 8.72 -18.61 -12.97
N PHE A 463 7.39 -18.69 -12.75
CA PHE A 463 6.39 -17.90 -13.46
C PHE A 463 5.62 -16.95 -12.55
N MET A 464 5.39 -15.74 -13.06
CA MET A 464 4.50 -14.76 -12.45
C MET A 464 3.64 -14.05 -13.50
N PHE A 465 2.37 -13.84 -13.18
CA PHE A 465 1.41 -13.07 -13.95
C PHE A 465 1.02 -11.85 -13.13
N ILE A 466 1.25 -10.65 -13.68
CA ILE A 466 0.97 -9.40 -12.99
C ILE A 466 -0.07 -8.56 -13.73
N PHE A 467 -0.97 -7.98 -12.94
CA PHE A 467 -2.02 -7.07 -13.40
C PHE A 467 -1.94 -5.76 -12.62
N PRO A 468 -2.28 -4.61 -13.21
CA PRO A 468 -2.42 -3.37 -12.44
C PRO A 468 -3.46 -3.51 -11.31
N ILE A 469 -4.59 -4.17 -11.61
CA ILE A 469 -5.75 -4.30 -10.72
C ILE A 469 -6.22 -5.76 -10.73
N MET A 470 -6.37 -6.37 -9.54
CA MET A 470 -6.85 -7.76 -9.39
C MET A 470 -8.35 -7.88 -9.10
N LYS A 471 -9.00 -6.80 -8.65
CA LYS A 471 -10.40 -6.81 -8.19
C LYS A 471 -11.34 -7.14 -9.35
N SER A 472 -12.07 -8.26 -9.24
CA SER A 472 -13.07 -8.73 -10.22
C SER A 472 -12.51 -9.07 -11.62
N ASP A 473 -11.22 -9.41 -11.74
CA ASP A 473 -10.62 -9.79 -13.03
C ASP A 473 -11.03 -11.23 -13.43
N ILE A 474 -11.90 -11.34 -14.43
CA ILE A 474 -12.37 -12.62 -14.97
C ILE A 474 -11.24 -13.39 -15.68
N LEU A 475 -10.30 -12.68 -16.34
CA LEU A 475 -9.18 -13.28 -17.02
C LEU A 475 -8.26 -13.96 -15.99
N ALA A 476 -7.98 -13.30 -14.87
CA ALA A 476 -7.17 -13.86 -13.80
C ALA A 476 -7.77 -15.16 -13.21
N ILE A 477 -9.10 -15.22 -13.03
CA ILE A 477 -9.79 -16.41 -12.49
C ILE A 477 -9.77 -17.56 -13.50
N GLU A 478 -10.10 -17.30 -14.78
CA GLU A 478 -10.07 -18.32 -15.83
C GLU A 478 -8.64 -18.84 -16.04
N LEU A 479 -7.65 -17.93 -16.06
CA LEU A 479 -6.23 -18.25 -16.16
C LEU A 479 -5.75 -19.12 -14.99
N GLN A 480 -6.14 -18.81 -13.74
CA GLN A 480 -5.79 -19.61 -12.56
C GLN A 480 -6.18 -21.08 -12.76
N THR A 481 -7.43 -21.34 -13.16
CA THR A 481 -7.92 -22.72 -13.33
C THR A 481 -7.22 -23.46 -14.47
N ASN A 482 -6.90 -22.77 -15.58
CA ASN A 482 -6.22 -23.38 -16.71
C ASN A 482 -4.72 -23.62 -16.43
N LEU A 483 -4.04 -22.72 -15.72
CA LEU A 483 -2.67 -22.93 -15.27
C LEU A 483 -2.57 -24.09 -14.27
N GLN A 484 -3.52 -24.19 -13.33
CA GLN A 484 -3.53 -25.28 -12.37
C GLN A 484 -3.72 -26.63 -13.08
N LYS A 485 -4.65 -26.70 -14.05
CA LYS A 485 -4.81 -27.87 -14.91
C LYS A 485 -3.52 -28.20 -15.66
N TYR A 486 -2.90 -27.20 -16.31
CA TYR A 486 -1.65 -27.37 -17.04
C TYR A 486 -0.57 -28.00 -16.16
N TRP A 487 -0.32 -27.45 -14.97
CA TRP A 487 0.69 -27.98 -14.07
C TRP A 487 0.35 -29.39 -13.58
N LEU A 488 -0.91 -29.67 -13.24
CA LEU A 488 -1.33 -31.02 -12.88
C LEU A 488 -1.07 -32.02 -14.03
N GLU A 489 -1.32 -31.64 -15.27
CA GLU A 489 -1.01 -32.47 -16.45
C GLU A 489 0.52 -32.60 -16.64
N LYS A 490 1.28 -31.52 -16.46
CA LYS A 490 2.73 -31.51 -16.64
C LYS A 490 3.46 -32.38 -15.61
N PHE A 491 3.03 -32.34 -14.34
CA PHE A 491 3.54 -33.21 -13.28
C PHE A 491 2.97 -34.64 -13.33
N ASN A 492 2.18 -35.01 -14.35
CA ASN A 492 1.91 -36.41 -14.69
C ASN A 492 2.89 -36.97 -15.73
N ASP A 493 3.65 -36.11 -16.41
CA ASP A 493 4.66 -36.53 -17.38
C ASP A 493 5.93 -36.97 -16.65
N LYS A 494 6.22 -38.28 -16.68
CA LYS A 494 7.40 -38.86 -16.04
C LYS A 494 8.69 -38.26 -16.60
N ASN A 495 8.75 -38.01 -17.91
CA ASN A 495 9.93 -37.45 -18.55
C ASN A 495 10.20 -36.02 -18.04
N TYR A 496 9.15 -35.24 -17.78
CA TYR A 496 9.31 -33.92 -17.20
C TYR A 496 9.82 -34.01 -15.76
N ILE A 497 9.21 -34.84 -14.92
CA ILE A 497 9.62 -35.03 -13.51
C ILE A 497 11.09 -35.45 -13.40
N GLU A 498 11.53 -36.43 -14.21
CA GLU A 498 12.91 -36.93 -14.21
C GLU A 498 13.95 -35.85 -14.56
N ASN A 499 13.55 -34.81 -15.29
CA ASN A 499 14.45 -33.72 -15.69
C ASN A 499 14.51 -32.58 -14.66
N ILE A 500 13.59 -32.50 -13.69
CA ILE A 500 13.54 -31.43 -12.69
C ILE A 500 14.81 -31.45 -11.83
N LYS A 501 15.56 -30.35 -11.84
CA LYS A 501 16.79 -30.17 -11.03
C LYS A 501 16.55 -29.42 -9.71
N ASN A 502 15.32 -28.96 -9.48
CA ASN A 502 14.97 -28.22 -8.28
C ASN A 502 14.79 -29.19 -7.09
N LYS A 503 15.58 -28.99 -6.04
CA LYS A 503 15.62 -29.86 -4.85
C LYS A 503 14.27 -30.05 -4.15
N TYR A 504 13.40 -29.05 -4.19
CA TYR A 504 12.07 -29.14 -3.57
C TYR A 504 11.18 -30.07 -4.40
N TRP A 505 11.05 -29.78 -5.70
CA TRP A 505 10.16 -30.52 -6.60
C TRP A 505 10.63 -31.94 -6.87
N GLU A 506 11.93 -32.19 -6.92
CA GLU A 506 12.51 -33.53 -7.07
C GLU A 506 12.08 -34.48 -5.93
N LYS A 507 12.00 -33.96 -4.70
CA LYS A 507 11.63 -34.74 -3.49
C LYS A 507 10.14 -34.68 -3.19
N TYR A 508 9.38 -33.86 -3.91
CA TYR A 508 7.99 -33.62 -3.61
C TYR A 508 7.14 -34.82 -4.02
N ASN A 509 6.22 -35.26 -3.15
CA ASN A 509 5.27 -36.29 -3.52
C ASN A 509 4.16 -35.70 -4.42
N HIS A 510 4.34 -35.82 -5.73
CA HIS A 510 3.40 -35.32 -6.75
C HIS A 510 2.03 -36.00 -6.76
N THR A 511 1.82 -37.05 -5.96
CA THR A 511 0.48 -37.64 -5.76
C THR A 511 -0.37 -36.82 -4.79
N ASN A 512 0.24 -35.94 -3.99
CA ASN A 512 -0.47 -35.11 -3.02
C ASN A 512 -1.32 -34.01 -3.70
N TYR A 513 -2.37 -33.57 -2.99
CA TYR A 513 -3.06 -32.34 -3.37
C TYR A 513 -2.08 -31.17 -3.35
N THR A 514 -1.86 -30.57 -4.51
CA THR A 514 -0.84 -29.54 -4.71
C THR A 514 -1.47 -28.31 -5.37
N GLN A 515 -1.37 -27.17 -4.71
CA GLN A 515 -1.72 -25.88 -5.29
C GLN A 515 -0.49 -25.33 -6.06
N TYR A 516 -0.43 -25.62 -7.36
CA TYR A 516 0.63 -25.13 -8.24
C TYR A 516 0.48 -23.66 -8.61
N VAL A 517 -0.73 -23.11 -8.47
CA VAL A 517 -1.06 -21.73 -8.84
C VAL A 517 -1.74 -21.01 -7.70
N HIS A 518 -1.22 -19.83 -7.36
CA HIS A 518 -1.75 -19.00 -6.29
C HIS A 518 -2.21 -17.65 -6.84
N LEU A 519 -3.51 -17.36 -6.68
CA LEU A 519 -4.14 -16.11 -7.07
C LEU A 519 -4.22 -15.19 -5.85
N HIS A 520 -3.32 -14.22 -5.78
CA HIS A 520 -3.27 -13.22 -4.72
C HIS A 520 -4.37 -12.18 -4.93
N LYS A 521 -5.47 -12.31 -4.19
CA LYS A 521 -6.54 -11.30 -4.11
C LYS A 521 -6.29 -10.40 -2.90
N HIS A 522 -6.42 -9.10 -3.09
CA HIS A 522 -6.13 -8.08 -2.08
C HIS A 522 -7.41 -7.35 -1.65
N THR A 523 -7.62 -7.20 -0.35
CA THR A 523 -8.51 -6.20 0.28
C THR A 523 -7.69 -4.97 0.64
N GLU A 524 -8.17 -3.77 0.29
CA GLU A 524 -7.49 -2.50 0.60
C GLU A 524 -6.99 -2.46 2.05
N GLY A 525 -5.71 -2.12 2.24
CA GLY A 525 -5.07 -2.00 3.55
C GLY A 525 -4.48 -3.28 4.15
N GLN A 526 -4.61 -4.46 3.53
CA GLN A 526 -4.01 -5.71 4.04
C GLN A 526 -2.70 -6.07 3.35
N VAL A 527 -1.63 -6.29 4.12
CA VAL A 527 -0.40 -6.90 3.59
C VAL A 527 -0.75 -8.30 3.03
N ILE A 528 -0.02 -8.79 2.02
CA ILE A 528 -0.16 -10.16 1.50
C ILE A 528 1.06 -10.99 1.93
N ASN A 529 0.82 -12.17 2.50
CA ASN A 529 1.90 -13.10 2.83
C ASN A 529 2.28 -13.93 1.60
N THR A 530 3.33 -13.53 0.90
CA THR A 530 3.76 -14.27 -0.30
C THR A 530 4.45 -15.60 0.03
N ARG A 531 4.83 -15.87 1.28
CA ARG A 531 5.53 -17.11 1.68
C ARG A 531 4.74 -18.38 1.34
N ASP A 532 3.43 -18.32 1.46
CA ASP A 532 2.54 -19.46 1.24
C ASP A 532 2.49 -19.89 -0.25
N SER A 533 3.08 -19.08 -1.13
CA SER A 533 3.13 -19.30 -2.58
C SER A 533 4.54 -19.27 -3.15
N ILE A 534 5.59 -19.52 -2.33
CA ILE A 534 7.00 -19.54 -2.81
C ILE A 534 7.15 -20.48 -4.01
N HIS A 535 6.59 -21.68 -3.89
CA HIS A 535 6.69 -22.74 -4.89
C HIS A 535 5.62 -22.68 -5.99
N ALA A 536 4.70 -21.72 -5.96
CA ALA A 536 3.60 -21.65 -6.92
C ALA A 536 3.86 -20.66 -8.04
N THR A 537 3.21 -20.86 -9.19
CA THR A 537 2.98 -19.80 -10.17
C THR A 537 2.10 -18.74 -9.52
N ARG A 538 2.58 -17.50 -9.48
CA ARG A 538 1.88 -16.41 -8.80
C ARG A 538 1.08 -15.57 -9.80
N ILE A 539 -0.18 -15.29 -9.46
CA ILE A 539 -1.00 -14.29 -10.15
C ILE A 539 -1.29 -13.19 -9.13
N MET A 540 -0.85 -11.95 -9.39
CA MET A 540 -0.94 -10.88 -8.40
C MET A 540 -0.99 -9.47 -9.00
N SER A 541 -1.22 -8.48 -8.15
CA SER A 541 -1.14 -7.08 -8.57
C SER A 541 0.31 -6.62 -8.74
N ILE A 542 0.54 -5.58 -9.55
CA ILE A 542 1.86 -4.91 -9.67
C ILE A 542 2.37 -4.51 -8.29
N ARG A 543 1.52 -3.92 -7.44
CA ARG A 543 1.89 -3.50 -6.07
C ARG A 543 2.41 -4.66 -5.21
N THR A 544 1.73 -5.80 -5.26
CA THR A 544 2.10 -7.00 -4.50
C THR A 544 3.39 -7.65 -5.02
N SER A 545 3.70 -7.50 -6.31
CA SER A 545 4.92 -8.05 -6.92
C SER A 545 6.20 -7.29 -6.61
N LYS A 546 6.10 -6.13 -5.96
CA LYS A 546 7.28 -5.37 -5.54
C LYS A 546 8.19 -6.25 -4.67
N GLY A 547 9.50 -6.15 -4.86
CA GLY A 547 10.49 -7.07 -4.28
C GLY A 547 10.58 -8.49 -4.87
N ASP A 548 9.53 -9.04 -5.49
CA ASP A 548 9.51 -10.42 -6.02
C ASP A 548 9.89 -10.49 -7.49
N GLY A 549 10.95 -11.23 -7.84
CA GLY A 549 11.41 -11.37 -9.22
C GLY A 549 11.47 -12.83 -9.67
N ARG A 550 10.91 -13.14 -10.85
CA ARG A 550 10.83 -14.49 -11.42
C ARG A 550 11.50 -14.57 -12.80
N PRO A 551 12.00 -15.74 -13.23
CA PRO A 551 12.53 -15.96 -14.57
C PRO A 551 11.62 -15.42 -15.69
N VAL A 552 10.33 -15.77 -15.67
CA VAL A 552 9.37 -15.38 -16.70
C VAL A 552 8.22 -14.61 -16.07
N VAL A 553 7.93 -13.43 -16.61
CA VAL A 553 6.82 -12.57 -16.15
C VAL A 553 5.89 -12.22 -17.30
N PHE A 554 4.60 -12.46 -17.09
CA PHE A 554 3.52 -12.01 -17.97
C PHE A 554 2.89 -10.74 -17.38
N ILE A 555 2.89 -9.67 -18.16
CA ILE A 555 2.32 -8.37 -17.79
C ILE A 555 1.02 -8.21 -18.57
N LEU A 556 -0.12 -8.23 -17.88
CA LEU A 556 -1.44 -8.29 -18.51
C LEU A 556 -2.36 -7.16 -18.02
N GLY A 557 -3.24 -6.67 -18.89
CA GLY A 557 -4.23 -5.65 -18.54
C GLY A 557 -3.64 -4.26 -18.26
N THR A 558 -2.39 -4.02 -18.66
CA THR A 558 -1.71 -2.72 -18.54
C THR A 558 -2.11 -1.81 -19.68
N THR A 559 -2.88 -0.77 -19.35
CA THR A 559 -3.38 0.29 -20.25
C THR A 559 -3.23 1.61 -19.52
N GLU A 560 -3.33 2.73 -20.23
CA GLU A 560 -3.32 4.04 -19.60
C GLU A 560 -4.42 4.14 -18.54
N LYS A 561 -5.62 3.64 -18.86
CA LYS A 561 -6.77 3.64 -17.95
C LYS A 561 -6.50 2.83 -16.68
N SER A 562 -5.99 1.61 -16.81
CA SER A 562 -5.77 0.74 -15.64
C SER A 562 -4.65 1.25 -14.74
N LEU A 563 -3.65 1.93 -15.29
CA LEU A 563 -2.60 2.59 -14.51
C LEU A 563 -3.09 3.90 -13.87
N LYS A 564 -3.90 4.72 -14.57
CA LYS A 564 -4.55 5.92 -14.00
C LYS A 564 -5.37 5.60 -12.76
N LEU A 565 -6.13 4.50 -12.79
CA LEU A 565 -6.94 4.06 -11.65
C LEU A 565 -6.13 3.79 -10.37
N VAL A 566 -4.87 3.38 -10.49
CA VAL A 566 -3.97 3.14 -9.35
C VAL A 566 -3.03 4.32 -9.07
N SER A 567 -3.17 5.44 -9.78
CA SER A 567 -2.32 6.63 -9.70
C SER A 567 -3.13 7.93 -9.57
N SER A 568 -4.26 7.87 -8.87
CA SER A 568 -5.14 9.04 -8.64
C SER A 568 -5.65 9.69 -9.93
N ASN A 569 -5.87 8.88 -10.97
CA ASN A 569 -6.34 9.28 -12.30
C ASN A 569 -5.40 10.24 -13.07
N VAL A 570 -4.11 10.31 -12.71
CA VAL A 570 -3.13 11.20 -13.37
C VAL A 570 -1.91 10.44 -13.90
N ILE A 571 -1.35 10.90 -15.02
CA ILE A 571 -0.06 10.42 -15.52
C ILE A 571 1.04 11.18 -14.76
N GLY A 572 1.66 10.52 -13.79
CA GLY A 572 2.71 11.09 -12.93
C GLY A 572 3.65 10.03 -12.38
N LEU A 573 4.36 10.33 -11.29
CA LEU A 573 5.37 9.44 -10.73
C LEU A 573 4.80 8.06 -10.36
N VAL A 574 3.62 8.01 -9.73
CA VAL A 574 2.97 6.75 -9.36
C VAL A 574 2.57 5.92 -10.58
N TYR A 575 2.06 6.57 -11.64
CA TYR A 575 1.72 5.93 -12.91
C TYR A 575 2.96 5.26 -13.55
N GLU A 576 4.05 6.01 -13.68
CA GLU A 576 5.32 5.51 -14.24
C GLU A 576 5.94 4.42 -13.36
N SER A 577 5.84 4.57 -12.05
CA SER A 577 6.35 3.58 -11.10
C SER A 577 5.62 2.25 -11.22
N HIS A 578 4.31 2.23 -11.47
CA HIS A 578 3.59 0.98 -11.71
C HIS A 578 4.09 0.27 -12.98
N LEU A 579 4.27 0.99 -14.08
CA LEU A 579 4.80 0.42 -15.32
C LEU A 579 6.24 -0.10 -15.12
N HIS A 580 7.11 0.71 -14.50
CA HIS A 580 8.50 0.36 -14.22
C HIS A 580 8.63 -0.85 -13.28
N VAL A 581 7.85 -0.90 -12.18
CA VAL A 581 7.82 -2.05 -11.29
C VAL A 581 7.44 -3.31 -12.06
N ALA A 582 6.40 -3.25 -12.91
CA ALA A 582 5.94 -4.38 -13.70
C ALA A 582 7.04 -4.93 -14.63
N LEU A 583 7.69 -4.04 -15.39
CA LEU A 583 8.74 -4.40 -16.35
C LEU A 583 10.00 -4.97 -15.66
N THR A 584 10.32 -4.52 -14.45
CA THR A 584 11.55 -4.92 -13.74
C THR A 584 11.42 -6.19 -12.90
N ARG A 585 10.31 -6.93 -12.99
CA ARG A 585 10.13 -8.19 -12.24
C ARG A 585 10.82 -9.39 -12.91
N ALA A 586 10.95 -9.37 -14.23
CA ALA A 586 11.52 -10.49 -14.97
C ALA A 586 13.04 -10.59 -14.82
N LYS A 587 13.54 -11.82 -14.79
CA LYS A 587 14.99 -12.10 -14.90
C LYS A 587 15.38 -12.42 -16.34
N ASN A 588 14.55 -13.17 -17.07
CA ASN A 588 14.92 -13.77 -18.36
C ASN A 588 13.96 -13.44 -19.50
N LYS A 589 12.64 -13.40 -19.26
CA LYS A 589 11.65 -13.12 -20.32
C LYS A 589 10.45 -12.32 -19.80
N ILE A 590 10.07 -11.31 -20.56
CA ILE A 590 8.81 -10.56 -20.38
C ILE A 590 7.88 -10.95 -21.53
N TYR A 591 6.65 -11.29 -21.19
CA TYR A 591 5.53 -11.32 -22.13
C TYR A 591 4.59 -10.16 -21.80
N PHE A 592 4.48 -9.19 -22.69
CA PHE A 592 3.65 -8.01 -22.48
C PHE A 592 2.35 -8.13 -23.27
N GLY A 593 1.23 -8.30 -22.58
CA GLY A 593 -0.10 -8.31 -23.17
C GLY A 593 -0.52 -6.91 -23.57
N LEU A 594 -0.24 -6.52 -24.82
CA LEU A 594 -0.51 -5.19 -25.34
C LEU A 594 -1.93 -5.10 -25.89
N ILE A 595 -2.70 -4.15 -25.38
CA ILE A 595 -3.99 -3.78 -25.94
C ILE A 595 -3.77 -2.71 -27.01
N LYS A 596 -4.15 -3.00 -28.25
CA LYS A 596 -4.07 -2.03 -29.36
C LYS A 596 -5.25 -1.06 -29.30
N ASN A 597 -5.05 0.08 -28.66
CA ASN A 597 -6.08 1.11 -28.43
C ASN A 597 -5.59 2.55 -28.61
N ASN A 598 -4.36 2.75 -29.09
CA ASN A 598 -3.72 4.07 -29.27
C ASN A 598 -3.65 4.93 -27.99
N ASP A 599 -3.71 4.30 -26.82
CA ASP A 599 -3.49 4.99 -25.55
C ASP A 599 -2.00 5.26 -25.28
N ASN A 600 -1.68 5.93 -24.16
CA ASN A 600 -0.30 6.21 -23.78
C ASN A 600 0.57 4.95 -23.73
N ILE A 601 0.05 3.80 -23.29
CA ILE A 601 0.83 2.54 -23.22
C ILE A 601 1.03 1.95 -24.61
N HIS A 602 0.00 1.94 -25.46
CA HIS A 602 0.13 1.50 -26.84
C HIS A 602 1.20 2.31 -27.59
N SER A 603 1.18 3.63 -27.44
CA SER A 603 2.09 4.55 -28.13
C SER A 603 3.57 4.41 -27.75
N ARG A 604 3.89 3.77 -26.61
CA ARG A 604 5.29 3.57 -26.16
C ARG A 604 6.02 2.49 -26.95
N PHE A 605 5.30 1.55 -27.54
CA PHE A 605 5.91 0.49 -28.33
C PHE A 605 6.11 0.98 -29.77
N LYS A 606 7.37 1.29 -30.11
CA LYS A 606 7.78 1.73 -31.45
C LYS A 606 7.40 0.69 -32.51
N ASP A 607 7.15 1.14 -33.74
CA ASP A 607 6.87 0.31 -34.92
C ASP A 607 5.53 -0.47 -34.89
N ILE A 608 4.55 0.01 -34.12
CA ILE A 608 3.18 -0.53 -34.15
C ILE A 608 2.27 0.47 -34.89
N ASP A 609 1.65 -0.02 -35.97
CA ASP A 609 0.69 0.77 -36.75
C ASP A 609 -0.48 1.25 -35.88
N GLU A 610 -0.91 2.49 -36.12
CA GLU A 610 -2.17 2.98 -35.56
C GLU A 610 -3.32 2.06 -36.00
N VAL A 611 -4.07 1.58 -35.02
CA VAL A 611 -5.27 0.77 -35.28
C VAL A 611 -6.51 1.67 -35.25
N GLU A 612 -7.54 1.33 -36.04
CA GLU A 612 -8.84 1.97 -35.85
C GLU A 612 -9.37 1.58 -34.46
N TYR A 613 -9.34 2.51 -33.51
CA TYR A 613 -9.79 2.28 -32.15
C TYR A 613 -11.03 3.12 -31.84
N LEU A 614 -12.17 2.44 -31.79
CA LEU A 614 -13.42 3.04 -31.36
C LEU A 614 -13.60 2.84 -29.83
N PRO A 615 -13.54 3.89 -29.00
CA PRO A 615 -13.52 3.78 -27.54
C PRO A 615 -14.87 3.35 -26.97
N SER A 616 -15.00 2.19 -26.30
CA SER A 616 -16.32 1.73 -25.83
C SER A 616 -16.90 2.58 -24.69
N ILE A 617 -17.90 3.39 -25.02
CA ILE A 617 -18.64 4.23 -24.07
C ILE A 617 -20.01 3.61 -23.80
N LYS A 618 -20.31 3.37 -22.52
CA LYS A 618 -21.57 2.74 -22.09
C LYS A 618 -22.53 3.78 -21.56
N ARG A 619 -23.79 3.65 -21.95
CA ARG A 619 -24.96 4.32 -21.33
C ARG A 619 -25.24 3.88 -19.90
N LYS A 620 -24.80 2.67 -19.53
CA LYS A 620 -25.08 2.04 -18.23
C LYS A 620 -23.87 2.12 -17.32
N ILE A 621 -23.99 2.87 -16.22
CA ILE A 621 -22.95 3.12 -15.23
C ILE A 621 -23.29 2.37 -13.94
N GLN A 622 -22.29 1.74 -13.33
CA GLN A 622 -22.45 1.16 -12.00
C GLN A 622 -22.17 2.22 -10.95
N ILE A 623 -23.05 2.39 -9.96
CA ILE A 623 -22.89 3.42 -8.93
C ILE A 623 -21.56 3.29 -8.17
N ASN A 624 -21.12 2.06 -7.90
CA ASN A 624 -19.83 1.81 -7.24
C ASN A 624 -18.65 2.40 -8.04
N LYS A 625 -18.73 2.45 -9.38
CA LYS A 625 -17.68 3.08 -10.19
C LYS A 625 -17.64 4.60 -10.01
N LEU A 626 -18.79 5.23 -9.85
CA LEU A 626 -18.87 6.66 -9.59
C LEU A 626 -18.28 6.99 -8.22
N ILE A 627 -18.69 6.23 -7.18
CA ILE A 627 -18.16 6.34 -5.81
C ILE A 627 -16.63 6.16 -5.77
N GLU A 628 -16.11 5.18 -6.50
CA GLU A 628 -14.67 4.88 -6.54
C GLU A 628 -13.85 5.90 -7.35
N GLN A 629 -14.41 6.51 -8.41
CA GLN A 629 -13.60 7.22 -9.41
C GLN A 629 -13.80 8.74 -9.47
N THR A 630 -15.02 9.24 -9.24
CA THR A 630 -15.38 10.62 -9.64
C THR A 630 -16.25 11.37 -8.64
N LEU A 631 -16.92 10.66 -7.72
CA LEU A 631 -17.76 11.27 -6.68
C LEU A 631 -16.90 12.08 -5.71
N ASP A 632 -17.34 13.29 -5.39
CA ASP A 632 -16.69 14.12 -4.38
C ASP A 632 -16.99 13.59 -2.98
N LYS A 633 -16.06 12.78 -2.45
CA LYS A 633 -16.22 12.14 -1.14
C LYS A 633 -16.28 13.16 0.00
N ASP A 634 -15.58 14.28 -0.11
CA ASP A 634 -15.55 15.31 0.94
C ASP A 634 -16.92 15.99 1.08
N LYS A 635 -17.60 16.28 -0.04
CA LYS A 635 -18.97 16.80 0.00
C LYS A 635 -19.96 15.82 0.60
N ILE A 636 -19.93 14.55 0.20
CA ILE A 636 -20.84 13.54 0.76
C ILE A 636 -20.53 13.30 2.24
N GLN A 637 -19.25 13.35 2.62
CA GLN A 637 -18.84 13.31 4.03
C GLN A 637 -19.41 14.49 4.81
N ASN A 638 -19.39 15.71 4.26
CA ASN A 638 -20.00 16.88 4.91
C ASN A 638 -21.51 16.69 5.12
N ILE A 639 -22.23 16.16 4.12
CA ILE A 639 -23.66 15.81 4.28
C ILE A 639 -23.87 14.82 5.44
N LEU A 640 -23.02 13.79 5.55
CA LEU A 640 -23.08 12.83 6.64
C LEU A 640 -22.81 13.50 8.00
N LEU A 641 -21.79 14.36 8.09
CA LEU A 641 -21.43 15.10 9.30
C LEU A 641 -22.53 16.07 9.75
N GLU A 642 -23.11 16.84 8.83
CA GLU A 642 -24.22 17.77 9.09
C GLU A 642 -25.46 17.04 9.63
N ASN A 643 -25.62 15.76 9.30
CA ASN A 643 -26.69 14.91 9.76
C ASN A 643 -26.30 14.00 10.95
N ASN A 644 -25.29 14.42 11.73
CA ASN A 644 -24.81 13.77 12.96
C ASN A 644 -24.30 12.33 12.78
N VAL A 645 -23.74 11.98 11.61
CA VAL A 645 -22.98 10.74 11.46
C VAL A 645 -21.55 11.00 11.92
N SER A 646 -21.20 10.54 13.11
CA SER A 646 -19.85 10.70 13.66
C SER A 646 -19.08 9.39 13.70
N LEU A 647 -17.75 9.48 13.66
CA LEU A 647 -16.87 8.33 13.87
C LEU A 647 -16.88 7.89 15.35
N GLU A 648 -17.04 8.84 16.27
CA GLU A 648 -17.05 8.59 17.72
C GLU A 648 -18.18 7.65 18.13
N ASP A 649 -19.36 7.75 17.49
CA ASP A 649 -20.54 6.92 17.80
C ASP A 649 -20.30 5.42 17.59
N TYR A 650 -19.41 5.06 16.65
CA TYR A 650 -19.16 3.67 16.26
C TYR A 650 -17.84 3.09 16.81
N PHE A 651 -17.00 3.95 17.39
CA PHE A 651 -15.74 3.58 18.03
C PHE A 651 -15.64 4.22 19.43
N PRO A 652 -16.50 3.84 20.39
CA PRO A 652 -16.48 4.40 21.72
C PRO A 652 -15.18 4.06 22.46
N ASP A 653 -14.85 4.94 23.38
CA ASP A 653 -13.50 5.18 23.86
C ASP A 653 -13.00 4.16 24.90
N ASN A 654 -13.07 2.86 24.60
CA ASN A 654 -12.62 1.79 25.49
C ASN A 654 -11.10 1.62 25.46
N SER A 655 -10.43 2.40 26.29
CA SER A 655 -9.09 2.14 26.78
C SER A 655 -8.98 0.72 27.36
N LYS A 656 -7.95 -0.03 26.92
CA LYS A 656 -7.54 -1.37 27.39
C LYS A 656 -8.34 -2.58 26.87
N ASN A 657 -8.50 -2.72 25.56
CA ASN A 657 -8.55 -4.07 24.99
C ASN A 657 -7.27 -4.33 24.21
N ASN A 658 -6.58 -5.41 24.60
CA ASN A 658 -5.43 -5.95 23.91
C ASN A 658 -5.68 -5.88 22.41
N MET A 659 -4.83 -5.18 21.66
CA MET A 659 -4.60 -5.54 20.26
C MET A 659 -4.03 -6.96 20.29
N ASN A 660 -4.90 -7.96 20.45
CA ASN A 660 -4.64 -9.27 19.90
C ASN A 660 -4.53 -9.00 18.41
N ILE A 661 -3.27 -8.82 17.97
CA ILE A 661 -2.90 -8.78 16.57
C ILE A 661 -3.40 -10.12 16.04
N LYS A 662 -4.62 -10.14 15.50
CA LYS A 662 -5.16 -11.29 14.78
C LYS A 662 -4.13 -11.53 13.67
N GLU A 663 -3.62 -12.74 13.64
CA GLU A 663 -2.70 -13.18 12.60
C GLU A 663 -3.31 -12.84 11.24
N GLN A 664 -2.49 -12.37 10.30
CA GLN A 664 -2.96 -11.99 8.97
C GLN A 664 -3.59 -13.22 8.30
N VAL A 665 -4.88 -13.15 7.99
CA VAL A 665 -5.63 -14.32 7.52
C VAL A 665 -5.77 -14.30 5.99
N ASP A 666 -5.60 -15.46 5.36
CA ASP A 666 -5.62 -15.66 3.90
C ASP A 666 -6.98 -15.27 3.27
N TRP A 667 -7.01 -14.90 1.99
CA TRP A 667 -8.24 -14.56 1.27
C TRP A 667 -9.29 -15.68 1.30
N GLY A 668 -8.87 -16.95 1.25
CA GLY A 668 -9.78 -18.10 1.38
C GLY A 668 -10.63 -18.04 2.67
N TYR A 669 -10.07 -17.47 3.73
CA TYR A 669 -10.77 -17.23 5.00
C TYR A 669 -11.88 -16.19 4.88
N HIS A 670 -11.63 -15.08 4.20
CA HIS A 670 -12.62 -14.02 3.97
C HIS A 670 -13.79 -14.56 3.14
N CYS A 671 -13.52 -15.37 2.12
CA CYS A 671 -14.55 -16.06 1.34
C CYS A 671 -15.40 -17.00 2.19
N ILE A 672 -14.76 -17.79 3.07
CA ILE A 672 -15.44 -18.70 4.00
C ILE A 672 -16.36 -17.90 4.93
N LYS A 673 -15.85 -16.85 5.59
CA LYS A 673 -16.64 -16.00 6.48
C LYS A 673 -17.83 -15.37 5.77
N TYR A 674 -17.59 -14.76 4.61
CA TYR A 674 -18.66 -14.15 3.84
C TYR A 674 -19.76 -15.17 3.49
N ALA A 675 -19.38 -16.36 3.02
CA ALA A 675 -20.33 -17.41 2.69
C ALA A 675 -21.12 -17.90 3.91
N VAL A 676 -20.47 -18.02 5.07
CA VAL A 676 -21.14 -18.37 6.34
C VAL A 676 -22.13 -17.30 6.77
N TYR A 677 -21.76 -16.02 6.77
CA TYR A 677 -22.69 -14.94 7.13
C TYR A 677 -23.90 -14.91 6.20
N VAL A 678 -23.67 -15.02 4.87
CA VAL A 678 -24.77 -15.06 3.89
C VAL A 678 -25.69 -16.25 4.13
N SER A 679 -25.13 -17.45 4.35
CA SER A 679 -25.96 -18.65 4.59
C SER A 679 -26.76 -18.53 5.89
N LYS A 680 -26.14 -18.03 6.98
CA LYS A 680 -26.81 -17.87 8.27
C LYS A 680 -27.91 -16.81 8.24
N ILE A 681 -27.70 -15.70 7.54
CA ILE A 681 -28.76 -14.70 7.31
C ILE A 681 -29.93 -15.35 6.55
N ILE A 682 -29.64 -16.13 5.49
CA ILE A 682 -30.68 -16.85 4.73
C ILE A 682 -31.42 -17.86 5.63
N PHE A 683 -30.72 -18.63 6.46
CA PHE A 683 -31.34 -19.61 7.36
C PHE A 683 -32.25 -18.94 8.38
N ASN A 684 -31.81 -17.84 8.99
CA ASN A 684 -32.62 -17.09 9.93
C ASN A 684 -33.89 -16.51 9.28
N ILE A 685 -33.77 -16.00 8.05
CA ILE A 685 -34.93 -15.56 7.25
C ILE A 685 -35.90 -16.73 7.03
N ILE A 686 -35.40 -17.92 6.66
CA ILE A 686 -36.25 -19.09 6.42
C ILE A 686 -36.98 -19.51 7.69
N GLU A 687 -36.29 -19.61 8.82
CA GLU A 687 -36.89 -20.05 10.09
C GLU A 687 -38.02 -19.11 10.53
N ARG A 688 -37.78 -17.80 10.47
CA ARG A 688 -38.72 -16.79 10.96
C ARG A 688 -39.94 -16.57 10.08
N HIS A 689 -39.78 -16.79 8.78
CA HIS A 689 -40.84 -16.53 7.80
C HIS A 689 -41.46 -17.80 7.21
N SER A 690 -41.10 -18.97 7.74
CA SER A 690 -41.61 -20.28 7.30
C SER A 690 -43.14 -20.37 7.39
N GLU A 691 -43.76 -19.70 8.37
CA GLU A 691 -45.23 -19.65 8.52
C GLU A 691 -45.91 -18.60 7.62
N SER A 692 -45.15 -17.74 6.94
CA SER A 692 -45.69 -16.63 6.14
C SER A 692 -45.98 -17.06 4.70
N GLN A 693 -47.23 -16.97 4.25
CA GLN A 693 -47.58 -17.21 2.84
C GLN A 693 -46.89 -16.24 1.86
N GLU A 694 -46.55 -15.03 2.32
CA GLU A 694 -45.87 -14.04 1.48
C GLU A 694 -44.41 -14.40 1.22
N TYR A 695 -43.76 -15.09 2.17
CA TYR A 695 -42.38 -15.57 2.02
C TYR A 695 -42.24 -16.59 0.88
N TYR A 696 -43.20 -17.50 0.71
CA TYR A 696 -43.19 -18.49 -0.38
C TYR A 696 -43.30 -17.84 -1.78
N LYS A 697 -43.75 -16.59 -1.86
CA LYS A 697 -43.77 -15.78 -3.09
C LYS A 697 -42.46 -14.99 -3.30
N SER A 698 -41.52 -15.05 -2.36
CA SER A 698 -40.28 -14.28 -2.40
C SER A 698 -39.29 -14.80 -3.45
N HIS A 699 -38.45 -13.90 -3.97
CA HIS A 699 -37.40 -14.28 -4.92
C HIS A 699 -36.38 -15.22 -4.29
N LEU A 700 -36.07 -15.03 -2.99
CA LEU A 700 -35.19 -15.90 -2.22
C LEU A 700 -35.67 -17.35 -2.23
N TYR A 701 -36.91 -17.61 -1.80
CA TYR A 701 -37.49 -18.95 -1.77
C TYR A 701 -37.51 -19.60 -3.16
N ILE A 702 -38.02 -18.89 -4.16
CA ILE A 702 -38.10 -19.38 -5.55
C ILE A 702 -36.71 -19.73 -6.12
N THR A 703 -35.68 -18.96 -5.76
CA THR A 703 -34.31 -19.21 -6.20
C THR A 703 -33.75 -20.49 -5.59
N ILE A 704 -33.93 -20.67 -4.28
CA ILE A 704 -33.48 -21.87 -3.55
C ILE A 704 -34.15 -23.13 -4.10
N GLN A 705 -35.47 -23.10 -4.33
CA GLN A 705 -36.20 -24.22 -4.92
C GLN A 705 -35.72 -24.54 -6.34
N LYS A 706 -35.46 -23.53 -7.17
CA LYS A 706 -34.93 -23.80 -8.52
C LYS A 706 -33.52 -24.39 -8.50
N ILE A 707 -32.73 -24.16 -7.46
CA ILE A 707 -31.41 -24.78 -7.30
C ILE A 707 -31.53 -26.26 -6.93
N SER A 708 -32.54 -26.65 -6.15
CA SER A 708 -32.76 -28.07 -5.81
C SER A 708 -33.17 -28.92 -7.01
N ASP A 709 -33.76 -28.31 -8.04
CA ASP A 709 -34.16 -28.98 -9.29
C ASP A 709 -33.05 -29.14 -10.34
N LEU A 710 -31.89 -28.49 -10.16
CA LEU A 710 -30.83 -28.49 -11.19
C LEU A 710 -30.13 -29.84 -11.29
N LYS A 711 -29.87 -30.30 -12.51
CA LYS A 711 -29.01 -31.47 -12.73
C LYS A 711 -27.55 -31.09 -12.45
N ILE A 712 -26.91 -31.75 -11.48
CA ILE A 712 -25.46 -31.56 -11.25
C ILE A 712 -24.67 -32.27 -12.36
N THR A 713 -23.73 -31.56 -12.99
CA THR A 713 -22.92 -32.10 -14.09
C THR A 713 -21.45 -31.76 -13.93
N ARG A 714 -20.57 -32.69 -14.28
CA ARG A 714 -19.12 -32.47 -14.34
C ARG A 714 -18.76 -31.95 -15.74
N LYS A 715 -17.96 -30.88 -15.82
CA LYS A 715 -17.49 -30.31 -17.08
C LYS A 715 -15.97 -30.13 -17.05
N SER A 716 -15.30 -30.33 -18.17
CA SER A 716 -13.87 -30.00 -18.30
C SER A 716 -13.65 -28.50 -18.03
N THR A 717 -12.43 -28.05 -17.75
CA THR A 717 -12.15 -26.62 -17.54
C THR A 717 -12.68 -25.76 -18.69
N THR A 718 -12.39 -26.14 -19.94
CA THR A 718 -12.83 -25.45 -21.15
C THR A 718 -14.36 -25.45 -21.28
N ASP A 719 -15.00 -26.60 -21.08
CA ASP A 719 -16.46 -26.73 -21.20
C ASP A 719 -17.20 -26.01 -20.07
N TYR A 720 -16.62 -25.95 -18.88
CA TYR A 720 -17.17 -25.25 -17.72
C TYR A 720 -17.29 -23.75 -18.03
N TRP A 721 -16.20 -23.13 -18.48
CA TRP A 721 -16.17 -21.71 -18.83
C TRP A 721 -17.08 -21.39 -20.01
N LYS A 722 -17.05 -22.23 -21.06
CA LYS A 722 -17.94 -22.11 -22.22
C LYS A 722 -19.42 -22.20 -21.81
N TYR A 723 -19.78 -23.16 -20.95
CA TYR A 723 -21.14 -23.33 -20.48
C TYR A 723 -21.64 -22.12 -19.68
N LEU A 724 -20.84 -21.59 -18.75
CA LEU A 724 -21.23 -20.41 -17.98
C LEU A 724 -21.42 -19.18 -18.87
N LYS A 725 -20.53 -18.95 -19.84
CA LYS A 725 -20.67 -17.84 -20.80
C LYS A 725 -21.93 -17.97 -21.67
N ASP A 726 -22.26 -19.17 -22.17
CA ASP A 726 -23.49 -19.43 -22.94
C ASP A 726 -24.76 -19.11 -22.13
N LYS A 727 -24.76 -19.43 -20.83
CA LYS A 727 -25.92 -19.19 -19.95
C LYS A 727 -26.02 -17.75 -19.47
N GLN A 728 -24.99 -16.93 -19.60
CA GLN A 728 -24.94 -15.59 -19.07
C GLN A 728 -26.08 -14.70 -19.59
N TYR A 729 -26.86 -14.13 -18.66
CA TYR A 729 -27.98 -13.21 -18.91
C TYR A 729 -29.12 -13.78 -19.79
N LYS A 730 -29.24 -15.09 -19.94
CA LYS A 730 -30.28 -15.71 -20.76
C LYS A 730 -31.58 -15.94 -19.96
N ARG A 731 -32.72 -15.64 -20.58
CA ARG A 731 -34.07 -15.85 -20.03
C ARG A 731 -34.83 -16.97 -20.77
N GLY A 732 -35.93 -17.44 -20.19
CA GLY A 732 -36.81 -18.45 -20.79
C GLY A 732 -36.12 -19.80 -20.98
N ASN A 733 -36.29 -20.43 -22.15
CA ASN A 733 -35.77 -21.76 -22.47
C ASN A 733 -34.23 -21.87 -22.45
N LYS A 734 -33.52 -20.74 -22.47
CA LYS A 734 -32.06 -20.65 -22.41
C LYS A 734 -31.51 -20.49 -20.98
N LYS A 735 -32.38 -20.50 -19.96
CA LYS A 735 -32.00 -20.44 -18.54
C LYS A 735 -31.16 -21.67 -18.13
N MET A 736 -30.29 -21.50 -17.15
CA MET A 736 -29.49 -22.56 -16.55
C MET A 736 -30.35 -23.74 -16.07
N LYS A 737 -30.06 -24.95 -16.60
CA LYS A 737 -30.74 -26.21 -16.25
C LYS A 737 -29.82 -27.22 -15.54
N GLU A 738 -28.52 -26.99 -15.63
CA GLU A 738 -27.50 -27.82 -15.00
C GLU A 738 -26.64 -26.98 -14.07
N MET A 739 -26.26 -27.53 -12.92
CA MET A 739 -25.26 -26.95 -12.02
C MET A 739 -23.88 -27.57 -12.34
N PRO A 740 -22.93 -26.80 -12.92
CA PRO A 740 -21.66 -27.35 -13.39
C PRO A 740 -20.61 -27.41 -12.28
N ILE A 741 -19.84 -28.50 -12.26
CA ILE A 741 -18.62 -28.66 -11.48
C ILE A 741 -17.43 -28.60 -12.43
N CYS A 742 -16.46 -27.72 -12.16
CA CYS A 742 -15.24 -27.59 -12.95
C CYS A 742 -14.27 -28.72 -12.62
N VAL A 743 -13.95 -29.59 -13.57
CA VAL A 743 -13.01 -30.71 -13.40
C VAL A 743 -11.61 -30.25 -13.76
N LEU A 744 -10.74 -30.09 -12.75
CA LEU A 744 -9.35 -29.63 -12.95
C LEU A 744 -8.41 -30.75 -13.40
N ASN A 745 -8.54 -31.96 -12.85
CA ASN A 745 -7.75 -33.12 -13.24
C ASN A 745 -8.48 -34.44 -12.92
N LYS A 746 -8.05 -35.55 -13.52
CA LYS A 746 -8.57 -36.92 -13.34
C LYS A 746 -7.69 -37.81 -12.43
N GLN A 747 -6.69 -37.27 -11.74
CA GLN A 747 -5.92 -37.98 -10.72
C GLN A 747 -6.81 -38.38 -9.53
N HIS A 748 -6.45 -39.46 -8.83
CA HIS A 748 -7.23 -40.07 -7.74
C HIS A 748 -7.72 -39.05 -6.69
N ASN A 749 -6.81 -38.23 -6.14
CA ASN A 749 -7.13 -37.28 -5.06
C ASN A 749 -8.03 -36.12 -5.54
N TRP A 750 -7.86 -35.67 -6.79
CA TRP A 750 -8.74 -34.66 -7.38
C TRP A 750 -10.12 -35.23 -7.71
N ILE A 751 -10.19 -36.49 -8.15
CA ILE A 751 -11.46 -37.21 -8.35
C ILE A 751 -12.21 -37.37 -7.03
N GLU A 752 -11.51 -37.67 -5.94
CA GLU A 752 -12.11 -37.76 -4.61
C GLU A 752 -12.75 -36.43 -4.19
N TYR A 753 -12.04 -35.31 -4.33
CA TYR A 753 -12.62 -34.00 -4.04
C TYR A 753 -13.77 -33.62 -4.98
N ILE A 754 -13.72 -33.99 -6.26
CA ILE A 754 -14.88 -33.84 -7.18
C ILE A 754 -16.09 -34.60 -6.63
N LYS A 755 -15.91 -35.85 -6.19
CA LYS A 755 -16.98 -36.67 -5.62
C LYS A 755 -17.52 -36.05 -4.33
N ILE A 756 -16.66 -35.53 -3.46
CA ILE A 756 -17.06 -34.86 -2.22
C ILE A 756 -17.90 -33.61 -2.53
N ILE A 757 -17.46 -32.75 -3.45
CA ILE A 757 -18.20 -31.55 -3.87
C ILE A 757 -19.56 -31.95 -4.47
N GLU A 758 -19.57 -32.92 -5.40
CA GLU A 758 -20.80 -33.38 -6.05
C GLU A 758 -21.80 -33.96 -5.03
N ASN A 759 -21.33 -34.82 -4.13
CA ASN A 759 -22.16 -35.41 -3.09
C ASN A 759 -22.70 -34.33 -2.15
N THR A 760 -21.89 -33.33 -1.81
CA THR A 760 -22.31 -32.20 -0.97
C THR A 760 -23.40 -31.38 -1.66
N MET A 761 -23.23 -31.07 -2.95
CA MET A 761 -24.29 -30.40 -3.74
C MET A 761 -25.59 -31.22 -3.74
N LYS A 762 -25.52 -32.55 -3.91
CA LYS A 762 -26.72 -33.43 -3.84
C LYS A 762 -27.35 -33.43 -2.45
N THR A 763 -26.55 -33.48 -1.39
CA THR A 763 -27.03 -33.37 0.00
C THR A 763 -27.73 -32.04 0.23
N ILE A 764 -27.19 -30.94 -0.30
CA ILE A 764 -27.81 -29.61 -0.23
C ILE A 764 -29.16 -29.60 -0.94
N GLN A 765 -29.25 -30.14 -2.16
CA GLN A 765 -30.52 -30.25 -2.89
C GLN A 765 -31.55 -31.07 -2.12
N LYS A 766 -31.13 -32.18 -1.50
CA LYS A 766 -31.99 -33.00 -0.64
C LYS A 766 -32.47 -32.20 0.58
N LYS A 767 -31.59 -31.52 1.31
CA LYS A 767 -31.96 -30.69 2.47
C LYS A 767 -32.91 -29.55 2.09
N ILE A 768 -32.79 -28.97 0.89
CA ILE A 768 -33.74 -27.97 0.40
C ILE A 768 -35.13 -28.60 0.21
N ASN A 769 -35.21 -29.77 -0.43
CA ASN A 769 -36.48 -30.45 -0.71
C ASN A 769 -37.15 -30.99 0.56
N ASP A 770 -36.35 -31.46 1.53
CA ASP A 770 -36.82 -31.99 2.81
C ASP A 770 -37.13 -30.86 3.83
N ASN A 771 -36.99 -29.58 3.46
CA ASN A 771 -37.10 -28.40 4.33
C ASN A 771 -36.13 -28.42 5.54
N GLU A 772 -34.95 -29.03 5.37
CA GLU A 772 -33.88 -29.13 6.37
C GLU A 772 -32.69 -28.20 6.08
N ILE A 773 -32.91 -27.16 5.27
CA ILE A 773 -31.86 -26.22 4.85
C ILE A 773 -31.11 -25.57 6.02
N THR A 774 -31.76 -25.36 7.16
CA THR A 774 -31.15 -24.75 8.36
C THR A 774 -30.22 -25.70 9.10
N LYS A 775 -30.30 -27.01 8.82
CA LYS A 775 -29.43 -28.07 9.38
C LYS A 775 -28.13 -28.25 8.56
N MET A 776 -27.77 -27.29 7.72
CA MET A 776 -26.53 -27.35 6.96
C MET A 776 -25.31 -27.11 7.85
N ASN A 777 -24.29 -27.95 7.71
CA ASN A 777 -22.99 -27.68 8.30
C ASN A 777 -22.27 -26.56 7.52
N VAL A 778 -21.08 -26.19 7.98
CA VAL A 778 -20.32 -25.05 7.41
C VAL A 778 -19.88 -25.32 6.00
N TYR A 779 -19.36 -26.50 5.74
CA TYR A 779 -18.90 -26.86 4.41
C TYR A 779 -20.07 -26.89 3.43
N GLU A 780 -21.22 -27.45 3.83
CA GLU A 780 -22.46 -27.39 3.06
C GLU A 780 -22.92 -25.95 2.83
N SER A 781 -22.82 -25.06 3.83
CA SER A 781 -23.15 -23.64 3.70
C SER A 781 -22.30 -22.91 2.67
N ILE A 782 -20.99 -23.19 2.64
CA ILE A 782 -20.05 -22.61 1.68
C ILE A 782 -20.41 -23.07 0.26
N VAL A 783 -20.63 -24.38 0.08
CA VAL A 783 -21.04 -24.95 -1.22
C VAL A 783 -22.41 -24.40 -1.65
N PHE A 784 -23.33 -24.19 -0.71
CA PHE A 784 -24.65 -23.62 -0.97
C PHE A 784 -24.57 -22.18 -1.49
N VAL A 785 -23.77 -21.31 -0.87
CA VAL A 785 -23.54 -19.94 -1.38
C VAL A 785 -22.86 -19.96 -2.75
N TYR A 786 -21.91 -20.86 -2.97
CA TYR A 786 -21.32 -21.06 -4.30
C TYR A 786 -22.35 -21.43 -5.37
N MET A 787 -23.29 -22.35 -5.06
CA MET A 787 -24.39 -22.73 -5.96
C MET A 787 -25.33 -21.55 -6.24
N ILE A 788 -25.69 -20.78 -5.21
CA ILE A 788 -26.51 -19.57 -5.35
C ILE A 788 -25.86 -18.56 -6.29
N ASP A 789 -24.57 -18.27 -6.09
CA ASP A 789 -23.84 -17.27 -6.86
C ASP A 789 -23.81 -17.61 -8.34
N ILE A 790 -23.50 -18.87 -8.67
CA ILE A 790 -23.50 -19.34 -10.05
C ILE A 790 -24.90 -19.21 -10.65
N TYR A 791 -25.93 -19.63 -9.93
CA TYR A 791 -27.29 -19.63 -10.43
C TYR A 791 -27.84 -18.22 -10.69
N ASN A 792 -27.66 -17.30 -9.74
CA ASN A 792 -28.18 -15.94 -9.83
C ASN A 792 -27.43 -15.11 -10.87
N ASN A 793 -26.11 -15.25 -10.93
CA ASN A 793 -25.31 -14.49 -11.89
C ASN A 793 -25.40 -15.09 -13.29
N GLN A 794 -25.76 -16.37 -13.39
CA GLN A 794 -25.64 -17.17 -14.61
C GLN A 794 -24.23 -17.04 -15.21
N SER A 795 -23.23 -16.85 -14.36
CA SER A 795 -21.85 -16.59 -14.70
C SER A 795 -20.95 -17.21 -13.64
N TYR A 796 -19.66 -16.90 -13.67
CA TYR A 796 -18.74 -17.27 -12.61
C TYR A 796 -19.17 -16.72 -11.26
N SER A 797 -18.86 -17.48 -10.20
CA SER A 797 -19.03 -17.02 -8.83
C SER A 797 -17.98 -15.95 -8.52
N LYS A 798 -18.45 -14.83 -7.95
CA LYS A 798 -17.58 -13.73 -7.52
C LYS A 798 -17.07 -13.93 -6.09
N THR A 799 -17.77 -14.73 -5.30
CA THR A 799 -17.44 -14.99 -3.89
C THR A 799 -16.39 -16.09 -3.77
N ILE A 800 -16.62 -17.25 -4.40
CA ILE A 800 -15.75 -18.43 -4.32
C ILE A 800 -15.44 -18.92 -5.73
N THR A 801 -14.18 -18.88 -6.15
CA THR A 801 -13.76 -19.42 -7.44
C THR A 801 -13.78 -20.95 -7.42
N PRO A 802 -13.78 -21.61 -8.60
CA PRO A 802 -13.64 -23.05 -8.65
C PRO A 802 -12.40 -23.56 -7.90
N MET A 803 -11.25 -22.87 -8.00
CA MET A 803 -10.03 -23.26 -7.30
C MET A 803 -10.16 -23.10 -5.78
N GLU A 804 -10.75 -22.00 -5.31
CA GLU A 804 -11.02 -21.77 -3.89
C GLU A 804 -11.93 -22.87 -3.32
N LEU A 805 -12.94 -23.31 -4.09
CA LEU A 805 -13.79 -24.43 -3.68
C LEU A 805 -12.97 -25.71 -3.42
N TYR A 806 -12.06 -26.09 -4.31
CA TYR A 806 -11.19 -27.25 -4.10
C TYR A 806 -10.24 -27.07 -2.90
N ASN A 807 -9.65 -25.89 -2.74
CA ASN A 807 -8.79 -25.59 -1.59
C ASN A 807 -9.58 -25.76 -0.27
N ILE A 808 -10.80 -25.21 -0.21
CA ILE A 808 -11.69 -25.35 0.94
C ILE A 808 -12.06 -26.83 1.17
N THR A 809 -12.42 -27.58 0.12
CA THR A 809 -12.69 -29.02 0.25
C THR A 809 -11.50 -29.76 0.85
N HIS A 810 -10.28 -29.49 0.36
CA HIS A 810 -9.06 -30.07 0.90
C HIS A 810 -8.86 -29.73 2.38
N PHE A 811 -9.14 -28.49 2.81
CA PHE A 811 -9.03 -28.08 4.21
C PHE A 811 -10.01 -28.81 5.13
N PHE A 812 -11.26 -29.01 4.69
CA PHE A 812 -12.28 -29.68 5.51
C PHE A 812 -12.13 -31.20 5.58
N HIS A 813 -11.63 -31.82 4.51
CA HIS A 813 -11.57 -33.28 4.36
C HIS A 813 -10.16 -33.88 4.41
N GLY A 814 -9.09 -33.07 4.49
CA GLY A 814 -7.73 -33.56 4.65
C GLY A 814 -7.35 -33.89 6.10
N ASP A 815 -6.28 -34.68 6.27
CA ASP A 815 -5.81 -35.20 7.57
C ASP A 815 -5.14 -34.17 8.51
N LYS A 816 -5.01 -32.90 8.08
CA LYS A 816 -4.34 -31.86 8.88
C LYS A 816 -5.35 -31.02 9.67
N ASN A 817 -5.12 -30.85 10.97
CA ASN A 817 -5.77 -29.80 11.74
C ASN A 817 -5.21 -28.44 11.29
N THR A 818 -5.96 -27.73 10.46
CA THR A 818 -5.59 -26.40 9.96
C THR A 818 -6.19 -25.28 10.84
N LYS A 819 -5.65 -24.05 10.75
CA LYS A 819 -6.18 -22.88 11.46
C LYS A 819 -7.62 -22.56 11.07
N GLU A 820 -7.97 -22.88 9.82
CA GLU A 820 -9.29 -22.71 9.21
C GLU A 820 -10.32 -23.69 9.80
N LYS A 821 -9.88 -24.88 10.22
CA LYS A 821 -10.72 -25.86 10.93
C LYS A 821 -11.03 -25.40 12.36
N ALA A 822 -10.09 -24.70 13.02
CA ALA A 822 -10.32 -24.07 14.33
C ALA A 822 -11.34 -22.92 14.28
N LEU A 823 -11.60 -22.36 13.10
CA LEU A 823 -12.59 -21.32 12.91
C LEU A 823 -14.04 -21.77 12.98
N LEU A 824 -14.26 -23.08 12.89
CA LEU A 824 -15.56 -23.68 13.09
C LEU A 824 -16.10 -23.41 14.51
N ASN A 825 -15.24 -23.04 15.46
CA ASN A 825 -15.64 -22.65 16.81
C ASN A 825 -16.20 -21.20 16.89
N GLN A 826 -16.08 -20.38 15.84
CA GLN A 826 -16.61 -18.99 15.80
C GLN A 826 -18.02 -18.88 15.21
N LEU A 827 -18.68 -20.00 14.90
CA LEU A 827 -19.99 -19.98 14.22
C LEU A 827 -21.14 -19.68 15.17
N ASP A 828 -20.99 -20.04 16.44
CA ASP A 828 -22.03 -19.86 17.43
C ASP A 828 -22.23 -18.36 17.71
N SER A 829 -21.15 -17.58 17.80
CA SER A 829 -21.23 -16.11 17.89
C SER A 829 -21.88 -15.50 16.64
N ILE A 830 -21.59 -16.00 15.43
CA ILE A 830 -22.20 -15.50 14.20
C ILE A 830 -23.72 -15.72 14.21
N ASN A 831 -24.21 -16.88 14.67
CA ASN A 831 -25.65 -17.14 14.76
C ASN A 831 -26.32 -16.14 15.70
N GLU A 832 -25.76 -15.91 16.88
CA GLU A 832 -26.29 -14.94 17.87
C GLU A 832 -26.34 -13.51 17.30
N ILE A 833 -25.30 -13.09 16.58
CA ILE A 833 -25.25 -11.76 15.94
C ILE A 833 -26.32 -11.63 14.85
N VAL A 834 -26.46 -12.65 14.00
CA VAL A 834 -27.46 -12.65 12.92
C VAL A 834 -28.88 -12.65 13.49
N GLU A 835 -29.15 -13.51 14.48
CA GLU A 835 -30.44 -13.58 15.16
C GLU A 835 -30.82 -12.25 15.80
N SER A 836 -29.92 -11.68 16.60
CA SER A 836 -30.13 -10.40 17.28
C SER A 836 -30.29 -9.22 16.31
N ALA A 837 -29.53 -9.21 15.21
CA ALA A 837 -29.66 -8.19 14.18
C ALA A 837 -31.04 -8.22 13.51
N LEU A 838 -31.54 -9.41 13.16
CA LEU A 838 -32.78 -9.59 12.41
C LEU A 838 -34.04 -9.67 13.30
N ASN A 839 -33.91 -9.59 14.64
CA ASN A 839 -35.01 -9.80 15.61
C ASN A 839 -36.25 -8.93 15.38
N ASN A 840 -36.06 -7.74 14.81
CA ASN A 840 -37.13 -6.76 14.62
C ASN A 840 -37.78 -6.81 13.23
N ASN A 841 -37.44 -7.79 12.38
CA ASN A 841 -37.99 -7.88 11.04
C ASN A 841 -39.48 -8.28 11.03
N GLU A 842 -40.23 -7.70 10.10
CA GLU A 842 -41.66 -7.95 9.93
C GLU A 842 -41.94 -9.38 9.46
N LYS A 843 -42.87 -10.10 10.13
CA LYS A 843 -43.22 -11.50 9.80
C LYS A 843 -43.62 -11.74 8.33
N ASN A 844 -44.22 -10.75 7.66
CA ASN A 844 -44.71 -10.87 6.28
C ASN A 844 -43.77 -10.30 5.21
N MET A 845 -42.49 -10.08 5.56
CA MET A 845 -41.53 -9.50 4.64
C MET A 845 -41.12 -10.46 3.51
N LYS A 846 -41.03 -9.94 2.28
CA LYS A 846 -40.50 -10.67 1.13
C LYS A 846 -39.02 -10.35 0.94
N TRP A 847 -38.25 -11.34 0.50
CA TRP A 847 -36.80 -11.22 0.39
C TRP A 847 -36.31 -11.41 -1.05
N ASN A 848 -35.41 -10.52 -1.50
CA ASN A 848 -34.68 -10.67 -2.75
C ASN A 848 -33.20 -10.88 -2.47
N LEU A 849 -32.61 -11.83 -3.22
CA LEU A 849 -31.18 -12.15 -3.21
C LEU A 849 -30.52 -11.57 -4.47
N PHE A 850 -29.35 -10.94 -4.31
CA PHE A 850 -28.56 -10.32 -5.39
C PHE A 850 -29.39 -9.44 -6.35
N LYS A 851 -30.25 -8.59 -5.77
CA LYS A 851 -31.17 -7.74 -6.52
C LYS A 851 -30.40 -6.66 -7.31
N HIS A 852 -30.87 -6.38 -8.52
CA HIS A 852 -30.42 -5.25 -9.33
C HIS A 852 -31.44 -4.11 -9.22
N ILE A 853 -30.98 -2.90 -8.87
CA ILE A 853 -31.79 -1.69 -8.78
C ILE A 853 -31.14 -0.60 -9.65
N LYS A 854 -31.96 0.08 -10.45
CA LYS A 854 -31.59 1.18 -11.35
C LYS A 854 -32.26 2.46 -10.85
N LEU A 855 -31.55 3.58 -10.92
CA LEU A 855 -32.08 4.92 -10.64
C LEU A 855 -33.10 5.35 -11.71
N ASP A 856 -34.22 5.92 -11.29
CA ASP A 856 -35.25 6.48 -12.16
C ASP A 856 -34.66 7.50 -13.14
N SER A 857 -34.83 7.27 -14.44
CA SER A 857 -34.22 8.08 -15.51
C SER A 857 -34.88 7.84 -16.87
N ASN A 858 -34.73 8.78 -17.80
CA ASN A 858 -35.23 8.68 -19.19
C ASN A 858 -34.43 7.71 -20.09
N ASP A 859 -33.81 6.69 -19.50
CA ASP A 859 -33.12 5.55 -20.14
C ASP A 859 -31.84 5.82 -20.95
N ASP A 860 -31.49 7.06 -21.29
CA ASP A 860 -30.27 7.32 -22.08
C ASP A 860 -28.99 7.12 -21.26
N ILE A 861 -28.92 7.71 -20.06
CA ILE A 861 -27.87 7.41 -19.08
C ILE A 861 -28.51 6.70 -17.89
N GLN A 862 -28.04 5.49 -17.58
CA GLN A 862 -28.60 4.64 -16.53
C GLN A 862 -27.58 4.40 -15.41
N VAL A 863 -27.86 4.89 -14.21
CA VAL A 863 -27.09 4.56 -13.00
C VAL A 863 -27.74 3.39 -12.28
N LYS A 864 -26.96 2.38 -11.88
CA LYS A 864 -27.50 1.17 -11.24
C LYS A 864 -26.50 0.47 -10.31
N LYS A 865 -27.01 -0.35 -9.38
CA LYS A 865 -26.20 -1.32 -8.61
C LYS A 865 -26.64 -2.73 -8.95
N LEU A 866 -25.69 -3.54 -9.43
CA LEU A 866 -25.97 -4.88 -9.99
C LEU A 866 -26.34 -5.92 -8.94
N GLN A 867 -25.82 -5.81 -7.72
CA GLN A 867 -25.93 -6.83 -6.68
C GLN A 867 -26.07 -6.16 -5.31
N PHE A 868 -27.30 -6.05 -4.83
CA PHE A 868 -27.60 -5.92 -3.40
C PHE A 868 -27.63 -7.32 -2.79
N PRO A 869 -26.77 -7.67 -1.82
CA PRO A 869 -26.66 -9.04 -1.32
C PRO A 869 -28.01 -9.62 -0.92
N ILE A 870 -28.69 -8.98 0.03
CA ILE A 870 -30.02 -9.37 0.50
C ILE A 870 -30.82 -8.10 0.77
N ILE A 871 -32.04 -8.02 0.24
CA ILE A 871 -32.98 -6.93 0.53
C ILE A 871 -34.36 -7.49 0.86
N GLY A 872 -34.90 -7.09 2.01
CA GLY A 872 -36.24 -7.41 2.45
C GLY A 872 -37.20 -6.24 2.20
N TYR A 873 -38.44 -6.51 1.82
CA TYR A 873 -39.47 -5.50 1.63
C TYR A 873 -40.85 -5.95 2.15
N GLY A 874 -41.49 -5.06 2.91
CA GLY A 874 -42.82 -5.20 3.51
C GLY A 874 -43.46 -3.82 3.68
N SER A 875 -43.87 -3.46 4.90
CA SER A 875 -44.14 -2.05 5.25
C SER A 875 -42.85 -1.24 5.44
N LYS A 876 -41.77 -1.89 5.88
CA LYS A 876 -40.41 -1.36 5.89
C LYS A 876 -39.48 -2.14 4.96
N ILE A 877 -38.26 -1.62 4.78
CA ILE A 877 -37.20 -2.23 3.99
C ILE A 877 -36.06 -2.63 4.93
N SER A 878 -35.59 -3.88 4.83
CA SER A 878 -34.37 -4.33 5.48
C SER A 878 -33.26 -4.46 4.44
N HIS A 879 -32.24 -3.62 4.55
CA HIS A 879 -31.12 -3.55 3.62
C HIS A 879 -29.87 -4.17 4.27
N ILE A 880 -29.36 -5.28 3.72
CA ILE A 880 -28.23 -5.99 4.30
C ILE A 880 -26.94 -5.69 3.52
N MET A 881 -25.96 -5.13 4.23
CA MET A 881 -24.60 -4.92 3.73
C MET A 881 -23.62 -5.83 4.49
N LEU A 882 -22.64 -6.39 3.77
CA LEU A 882 -21.57 -7.21 4.35
C LEU A 882 -20.23 -6.54 4.06
N LYS A 883 -19.44 -6.25 5.09
CA LYS A 883 -18.12 -5.62 4.99
C LYS A 883 -17.09 -6.41 5.79
N SER A 884 -15.91 -6.66 5.21
CA SER A 884 -14.87 -7.47 5.87
C SER A 884 -14.47 -6.89 7.22
N SER A 885 -14.16 -5.60 7.27
CA SER A 885 -13.78 -4.89 8.49
C SER A 885 -14.20 -3.42 8.46
N ILE A 886 -14.27 -2.78 9.63
CA ILE A 886 -14.49 -1.35 9.78
C ILE A 886 -13.40 -0.74 10.65
N SER A 887 -12.71 0.24 10.08
CA SER A 887 -11.63 0.98 10.69
C SER A 887 -11.87 2.47 10.49
N LYS A 888 -11.14 3.30 11.24
CA LYS A 888 -11.18 4.75 11.03
C LYS A 888 -10.73 5.16 9.61
N LEU A 889 -9.96 4.32 8.89
CA LEU A 889 -9.52 4.58 7.52
C LEU A 889 -10.62 4.35 6.47
N ASN A 890 -11.48 3.35 6.64
CA ASN A 890 -12.49 2.97 5.64
C ASN A 890 -13.93 3.28 6.09
N PHE A 891 -14.10 3.88 7.27
CA PHE A 891 -15.41 4.23 7.81
C PHE A 891 -16.23 5.09 6.84
N TRP A 892 -15.63 6.18 6.36
CA TRP A 892 -16.31 7.11 5.45
C TRP A 892 -16.68 6.45 4.13
N ASP A 893 -15.82 5.61 3.57
CA ASP A 893 -16.13 4.86 2.35
C ASP A 893 -17.35 3.94 2.55
N ILE A 894 -17.45 3.27 3.70
CA ILE A 894 -18.59 2.39 4.03
C ILE A 894 -19.87 3.21 4.22
N MET A 895 -19.81 4.36 4.91
CA MET A 895 -20.97 5.22 5.13
C MET A 895 -21.46 5.88 3.83
N ILE A 896 -20.53 6.35 2.98
CA ILE A 896 -20.83 6.90 1.64
C ILE A 896 -21.49 5.82 0.79
N GLU A 897 -20.93 4.60 0.75
CA GLU A 897 -21.55 3.50 0.02
C GLU A 897 -22.96 3.18 0.55
N CYS A 898 -23.15 3.19 1.88
CA CYS A 898 -24.46 2.99 2.50
C CYS A 898 -25.47 4.06 2.05
N LEU A 899 -25.09 5.34 2.08
CA LEU A 899 -25.94 6.45 1.65
C LEU A 899 -26.34 6.33 0.16
N MET A 900 -25.37 6.04 -0.70
CA MET A 900 -25.61 5.89 -2.14
C MET A 900 -26.45 4.65 -2.49
N GLU A 901 -26.31 3.56 -1.73
CA GLU A 901 -27.18 2.37 -1.84
C GLU A 901 -28.62 2.69 -1.45
N ARG A 902 -28.82 3.38 -0.32
CA ARG A 902 -30.14 3.82 0.16
C ARG A 902 -30.79 4.80 -0.81
N PHE A 903 -30.02 5.72 -1.38
CA PHE A 903 -30.49 6.63 -2.43
C PHE A 903 -31.05 5.89 -3.65
N LEU A 904 -30.40 4.80 -4.12
CA LEU A 904 -30.94 3.96 -5.20
C LEU A 904 -32.22 3.22 -4.79
N ILE A 905 -32.31 2.75 -3.54
CA ILE A 905 -33.47 2.03 -3.03
C ILE A 905 -34.70 2.95 -2.96
N TYR A 906 -34.54 4.20 -2.52
CA TYR A 906 -35.63 5.19 -2.49
C TYR A 906 -36.10 5.62 -3.88
N ASN A 907 -35.20 5.61 -4.87
CA ASN A 907 -35.44 6.19 -6.19
C ASN A 907 -35.36 5.16 -7.34
N PRO A 908 -36.07 4.02 -7.28
CA PRO A 908 -35.96 2.98 -8.28
C PRO A 908 -36.73 3.34 -9.55
N ASP A 909 -36.22 2.90 -10.69
CA ASP A 909 -36.78 3.17 -12.03
C ASP A 909 -38.06 2.39 -12.33
N SER A 910 -38.08 1.08 -12.04
CA SER A 910 -39.21 0.23 -12.45
C SER A 910 -40.41 0.37 -11.51
N GLU A 911 -41.62 0.43 -12.05
CA GLU A 911 -42.87 0.50 -11.27
C GLU A 911 -42.98 -0.61 -10.21
N LYS A 912 -42.56 -1.83 -10.56
CA LYS A 912 -42.52 -2.97 -9.62
C LYS A 912 -41.56 -2.77 -8.46
N ASP A 913 -40.50 -1.99 -8.64
CA ASP A 913 -39.56 -1.70 -7.56
C ASP A 913 -39.99 -0.43 -6.81
N LYS A 914 -40.66 0.54 -7.47
CA LYS A 914 -41.32 1.67 -6.80
C LYS A 914 -42.36 1.19 -5.79
N GLU A 915 -43.22 0.25 -6.18
CA GLU A 915 -44.21 -0.37 -5.27
C GLU A 915 -43.55 -1.06 -4.05
N LYS A 916 -42.36 -1.62 -4.25
CA LYS A 916 -41.64 -2.33 -3.19
C LYS A 916 -40.91 -1.40 -2.24
N TYR A 917 -40.30 -0.33 -2.75
CA TYR A 917 -39.26 0.41 -2.04
C TYR A 917 -39.55 1.91 -1.84
N LYS A 918 -40.27 2.54 -2.76
CA LYS A 918 -40.44 3.99 -2.74
C LYS A 918 -41.15 4.43 -1.46
N ASP A 919 -40.66 5.51 -0.85
CA ASP A 919 -41.21 6.16 0.34
C ASP A 919 -41.32 5.30 1.62
N LYS A 920 -40.72 4.10 1.63
CA LYS A 920 -40.71 3.22 2.81
C LYS A 920 -39.45 3.41 3.64
N GLU A 921 -39.59 3.33 4.96
CA GLU A 921 -38.46 3.40 5.88
C GLU A 921 -37.45 2.27 5.62
N ILE A 922 -36.16 2.62 5.54
CA ILE A 922 -35.07 1.66 5.34
C ILE A 922 -34.30 1.49 6.65
N GLU A 923 -34.25 0.26 7.16
CA GLU A 923 -33.26 -0.18 8.14
C GLU A 923 -32.10 -0.83 7.40
N THR A 924 -30.90 -0.27 7.50
CA THR A 924 -29.68 -0.90 6.97
C THR A 924 -28.96 -1.65 8.08
N LEU A 925 -28.69 -2.93 7.86
CA LEU A 925 -27.89 -3.80 8.73
C LEU A 925 -26.53 -4.04 8.07
N ILE A 926 -25.48 -3.45 8.62
CA ILE A 926 -24.09 -3.62 8.14
C ILE A 926 -23.37 -4.64 9.01
N PHE A 927 -23.23 -5.86 8.52
CA PHE A 927 -22.45 -6.91 9.16
C PHE A 927 -20.97 -6.71 8.89
N ILE A 928 -20.18 -6.62 9.97
CA ILE A 928 -18.73 -6.47 9.94
C ILE A 928 -18.10 -7.82 10.31
N LEU A 929 -17.52 -8.49 9.32
CA LEU A 929 -17.20 -9.92 9.39
C LEU A 929 -16.01 -10.27 10.30
N ASP A 930 -15.00 -9.39 10.39
CA ASP A 930 -13.79 -9.63 11.18
C ASP A 930 -13.93 -9.28 12.66
N GLU A 931 -14.80 -8.32 12.94
CA GLU A 931 -15.12 -7.78 14.26
C GLU A 931 -16.33 -8.48 14.89
N GLU A 932 -17.01 -9.36 14.15
CA GLU A 932 -18.18 -10.11 14.63
C GLU A 932 -19.23 -9.16 15.24
N LYS A 933 -19.63 -8.14 14.46
CA LYS A 933 -20.64 -7.15 14.89
C LYS A 933 -21.57 -6.75 13.76
N CYS A 934 -22.75 -6.22 14.12
CA CYS A 934 -23.70 -5.63 13.18
C CYS A 934 -23.98 -4.18 13.58
N ILE A 935 -23.80 -3.26 12.62
CA ILE A 935 -24.14 -1.85 12.78
C ILE A 935 -25.54 -1.64 12.17
N LYS A 936 -26.45 -1.06 12.96
CA LYS A 936 -27.80 -0.71 12.49
C LYS A 936 -27.84 0.78 12.12
N ILE A 937 -28.35 1.09 10.94
CA ILE A 937 -28.51 2.45 10.43
C ILE A 937 -29.98 2.68 10.08
N ASN A 938 -30.60 3.63 10.78
CA ASN A 938 -31.97 4.07 10.61
C ASN A 938 -32.00 5.58 10.34
N TRP A 939 -31.45 5.98 9.19
CA TRP A 939 -31.55 7.37 8.75
C TRP A 939 -32.94 7.65 8.21
N ASN A 940 -33.52 8.76 8.64
CA ASN A 940 -34.81 9.26 8.14
C ASN A 940 -34.66 10.55 7.32
N TRP A 941 -33.52 11.23 7.47
CA TRP A 941 -33.19 12.48 6.77
C TRP A 941 -32.79 12.25 5.31
N ASP A 942 -32.22 11.07 5.00
CA ASP A 942 -31.64 10.74 3.71
C ASP A 942 -32.66 10.66 2.58
N LYS A 943 -33.92 10.35 2.88
CA LYS A 943 -35.02 10.42 1.91
C LYS A 943 -35.27 11.83 1.36
N ASN A 944 -34.92 12.87 2.14
CA ASN A 944 -35.16 14.27 1.77
C ASN A 944 -34.00 14.87 0.95
N LEU A 945 -32.86 14.18 0.84
CA LEU A 945 -31.66 14.67 0.16
C LEU A 945 -31.63 14.37 -1.34
N TYR A 946 -32.79 14.14 -1.96
CA TYR A 946 -32.85 13.72 -3.36
C TYR A 946 -32.10 14.69 -4.28
N ASN A 947 -32.38 15.99 -4.16
CA ASN A 947 -31.78 17.00 -5.02
C ASN A 947 -30.27 17.16 -4.75
N ASP A 948 -29.83 17.17 -3.49
CA ASP A 948 -28.41 17.35 -3.13
C ASP A 948 -27.54 16.20 -3.64
N ILE A 949 -27.98 14.96 -3.38
CA ILE A 949 -27.28 13.76 -3.85
C ILE A 949 -27.34 13.68 -5.38
N LEU A 950 -28.47 14.05 -6.01
CA LEU A 950 -28.61 14.01 -7.45
C LEU A 950 -27.67 15.00 -8.16
N GLU A 951 -27.51 16.21 -7.65
CA GLU A 951 -26.61 17.20 -8.27
C GLU A 951 -25.15 16.75 -8.19
N GLU A 952 -24.72 16.22 -7.04
CA GLU A 952 -23.37 15.67 -6.93
C GLU A 952 -23.19 14.42 -7.82
N LEU A 953 -24.23 13.59 -7.96
CA LEU A 953 -24.22 12.46 -8.88
C LEU A 953 -24.10 12.92 -10.35
N LYS A 954 -24.78 13.99 -10.76
CA LYS A 954 -24.65 14.56 -12.11
C LYS A 954 -23.23 15.05 -12.35
N LEU A 955 -22.63 15.78 -11.41
CA LEU A 955 -21.23 16.23 -11.50
C LEU A 955 -20.26 15.05 -11.61
N SER A 956 -20.49 13.98 -10.85
CA SER A 956 -19.72 12.75 -10.95
C SER A 956 -19.88 12.06 -12.32
N ILE A 957 -21.09 12.07 -12.91
CA ILE A 957 -21.33 11.56 -14.27
C ILE A 957 -20.65 12.44 -15.33
N GLU A 958 -20.66 13.77 -15.16
CA GLU A 958 -19.94 14.71 -16.04
C GLU A 958 -18.44 14.39 -16.07
N LYS A 959 -17.81 14.28 -14.90
CA LYS A 959 -16.40 13.86 -14.79
C LYS A 959 -16.17 12.49 -15.44
N TYR A 960 -17.04 11.52 -15.18
CA TYR A 960 -16.92 10.16 -15.72
C TYR A 960 -16.94 10.12 -17.25
N TYR A 961 -17.81 10.91 -17.89
CA TYR A 961 -17.87 10.98 -19.35
C TYR A 961 -16.82 11.91 -19.96
N GLY A 962 -16.43 12.97 -19.24
CA GLY A 962 -15.36 13.89 -19.65
C GLY A 962 -14.05 13.16 -19.96
N ASP A 963 -13.72 12.12 -19.18
CA ASP A 963 -12.55 11.25 -19.42
C ASP A 963 -12.56 10.59 -20.82
N TYR A 964 -13.74 10.38 -21.41
CA TYR A 964 -13.88 9.78 -22.75
C TYR A 964 -13.89 10.80 -23.88
N HIS A 965 -14.03 12.10 -23.60
CA HIS A 965 -14.10 13.12 -24.65
C HIS A 965 -12.83 13.18 -25.48
N MET A 966 -11.66 13.00 -24.85
CA MET A 966 -10.38 12.94 -25.56
C MET A 966 -10.31 11.71 -26.48
N ASP A 967 -10.80 10.56 -26.03
CA ASP A 967 -10.81 9.35 -26.86
C ASP A 967 -11.69 9.53 -28.10
N ILE A 968 -12.85 10.18 -27.95
CA ILE A 968 -13.75 10.49 -29.09
C ILE A 968 -13.08 11.49 -30.04
N TYR A 969 -12.44 12.51 -29.48
CA TYR A 969 -11.70 13.51 -30.26
C TYR A 969 -10.60 12.86 -31.09
N ASN A 970 -9.78 12.01 -30.45
CA ASN A 970 -8.70 11.28 -31.13
C ASN A 970 -9.25 10.37 -32.22
N TYR A 971 -10.36 9.66 -31.97
CA TYR A 971 -11.01 8.85 -33.01
C TYR A 971 -11.52 9.71 -34.18
N LEU A 972 -12.11 10.88 -33.89
CA LEU A 972 -12.55 11.82 -34.93
C LEU A 972 -11.36 12.30 -35.78
N ILE A 973 -10.27 12.72 -35.16
CA ILE A 973 -9.06 13.18 -35.87
C ILE A 973 -8.45 12.05 -36.71
N GLN A 974 -8.37 10.84 -36.15
CA GLN A 974 -7.89 9.66 -36.85
C GLN A 974 -8.71 9.38 -38.11
N ILE A 975 -10.04 9.23 -37.98
CA ILE A 975 -10.92 8.93 -39.13
C ILE A 975 -10.91 10.06 -40.16
N LYS A 976 -10.83 11.33 -39.71
CA LYS A 976 -10.76 12.50 -40.59
C LYS A 976 -9.45 12.60 -41.37
N SER A 977 -8.37 11.97 -40.91
CA SER A 977 -7.05 12.04 -41.56
C SER A 977 -7.15 11.83 -43.07
N PRO A 978 -6.44 12.62 -43.90
CA PRO A 978 -6.44 12.47 -45.35
C PRO A 978 -6.17 11.03 -45.83
N ASP A 979 -5.32 10.29 -45.11
CA ASP A 979 -4.95 8.91 -45.42
C ASP A 979 -6.13 7.93 -45.28
N ASN A 980 -7.15 8.30 -44.51
CA ASN A 980 -8.35 7.52 -44.28
C ASN A 980 -9.52 7.90 -45.23
N LYS A 981 -9.35 8.94 -46.05
CA LYS A 981 -10.30 9.33 -47.09
C LYS A 981 -10.19 8.36 -48.28
N GLY A 982 -11.31 7.75 -48.67
CA GLY A 982 -11.40 6.65 -49.63
C GLY A 982 -11.37 5.27 -48.96
N LYS A 983 -10.87 5.17 -47.72
CA LYS A 983 -10.92 3.95 -46.89
C LYS A 983 -12.21 3.88 -46.08
N TYR A 984 -12.51 4.93 -45.32
CA TYR A 984 -13.69 4.98 -44.44
C TYR A 984 -14.80 5.90 -44.95
N TRP A 985 -14.43 7.01 -45.59
CA TRP A 985 -15.37 8.02 -46.08
C TRP A 985 -14.89 8.69 -47.38
N GLY A 986 -15.78 9.34 -48.11
CA GLY A 986 -15.51 9.97 -49.40
C GLY A 986 -15.74 9.05 -50.60
N LYS A 987 -15.26 9.48 -51.78
CA LYS A 987 -15.53 8.82 -53.06
C LYS A 987 -15.12 7.34 -53.03
N GLY A 988 -16.05 6.44 -53.34
CA GLY A 988 -15.83 4.99 -53.33
C GLY A 988 -16.21 4.27 -52.03
N THR A 989 -16.70 5.01 -51.03
CA THR A 989 -17.20 4.46 -49.76
C THR A 989 -18.70 4.71 -49.59
N LYS A 990 -19.33 4.06 -48.60
CA LYS A 990 -20.76 4.27 -48.26
C LYS A 990 -21.02 5.65 -47.60
N TYR A 991 -20.00 6.32 -47.09
CA TYR A 991 -20.15 7.48 -46.22
C TYR A 991 -19.50 8.71 -46.84
N ASP A 992 -20.26 9.78 -47.04
CA ASP A 992 -19.77 10.97 -47.76
C ASP A 992 -18.85 11.86 -46.91
N THR A 993 -18.98 11.77 -45.59
CA THR A 993 -18.21 12.54 -44.61
C THR A 993 -17.63 11.64 -43.52
N PRO A 994 -16.54 12.06 -42.83
CA PRO A 994 -16.05 11.30 -41.67
C PRO A 994 -17.11 11.21 -40.57
N PHE A 995 -17.94 12.24 -40.41
CA PHE A 995 -19.01 12.30 -39.40
C PHE A 995 -20.09 11.24 -39.63
N SER A 996 -20.56 11.07 -40.88
CA SER A 996 -21.51 10.00 -41.22
C SER A 996 -20.97 8.58 -41.01
N TYR A 997 -19.65 8.40 -41.14
CA TYR A 997 -19.01 7.11 -40.81
C TYR A 997 -19.02 6.90 -39.29
N ILE A 998 -18.59 7.91 -38.53
CA ILE A 998 -18.49 7.84 -37.08
C ILE A 998 -19.88 7.67 -36.46
N SER A 999 -20.89 8.42 -36.92
CA SER A 999 -22.24 8.37 -36.36
C SER A 999 -22.87 6.99 -36.45
N GLU A 1000 -22.68 6.27 -37.57
CA GLU A 1000 -23.11 4.89 -37.72
C GLU A 1000 -22.48 3.95 -36.67
N LYS A 1001 -21.20 4.17 -36.35
CA LYS A 1001 -20.44 3.35 -35.40
C LYS A 1001 -20.82 3.62 -33.95
N ILE A 1002 -21.19 4.86 -33.61
CA ILE A 1002 -21.44 5.29 -32.23
C ILE A 1002 -22.92 5.33 -31.83
N LYS A 1003 -23.85 4.78 -32.64
CA LYS A 1003 -25.29 4.73 -32.32
C LYS A 1003 -25.63 4.22 -30.91
N VAL A 1004 -24.76 3.37 -30.34
CA VAL A 1004 -24.94 2.78 -29.00
C VAL A 1004 -24.43 3.68 -27.85
N TYR A 1005 -23.75 4.78 -28.15
CA TYR A 1005 -23.23 5.73 -27.16
C TYR A 1005 -24.35 6.60 -26.59
N PRO A 1006 -24.14 7.27 -25.44
CA PRO A 1006 -25.04 8.30 -24.96
C PRO A 1006 -25.43 9.29 -26.07
N SER A 1007 -26.70 9.69 -26.10
CA SER A 1007 -27.25 10.45 -27.23
C SER A 1007 -26.55 11.79 -27.45
N TYR A 1008 -26.01 12.44 -26.41
CA TYR A 1008 -25.30 13.72 -26.56
C TYR A 1008 -24.10 13.64 -27.51
N ILE A 1009 -23.37 12.51 -27.53
CA ILE A 1009 -22.23 12.30 -28.43
C ILE A 1009 -22.73 12.02 -29.85
N TYR A 1010 -23.67 11.07 -29.98
CA TYR A 1010 -24.23 10.69 -31.27
C TYR A 1010 -24.87 11.89 -31.98
N ASN A 1011 -25.70 12.65 -31.26
CA ASN A 1011 -26.39 13.82 -31.79
C ASN A 1011 -25.41 14.93 -32.20
N LEU A 1012 -24.31 15.14 -31.48
CA LEU A 1012 -23.29 16.13 -31.87
C LEU A 1012 -22.61 15.73 -33.19
N ILE A 1013 -22.23 14.46 -33.34
CA ILE A 1013 -21.57 13.98 -34.57
C ILE A 1013 -22.54 13.99 -35.76
N GLU A 1014 -23.82 13.67 -35.57
CA GLU A 1014 -24.84 13.83 -36.61
C GLU A 1014 -25.05 15.31 -36.96
N GLU A 1015 -25.08 16.21 -35.97
CA GLU A 1015 -25.17 17.66 -36.19
C GLU A 1015 -23.97 18.17 -37.02
N PHE A 1016 -22.76 17.62 -36.80
CA PHE A 1016 -21.60 17.90 -37.64
C PHE A 1016 -21.79 17.40 -39.08
N HIS A 1017 -22.39 16.22 -39.28
CA HIS A 1017 -22.69 15.70 -40.60
C HIS A 1017 -23.70 16.60 -41.34
N GLU A 1018 -24.82 16.91 -40.72
CA GLU A 1018 -25.90 17.74 -41.29
C GLU A 1018 -25.41 19.15 -41.65
N LYS A 1019 -24.60 19.75 -40.78
CA LYS A 1019 -24.06 21.11 -40.98
C LYS A 1019 -22.80 21.14 -41.83
N TRP A 1020 -22.20 20.00 -42.19
CA TRP A 1020 -20.96 19.98 -42.97
C TRP A 1020 -21.10 20.69 -44.33
N SER A 1021 -22.26 20.53 -44.98
CA SER A 1021 -22.55 21.12 -46.28
C SER A 1021 -23.13 22.53 -46.19
N SER A 1022 -23.86 22.85 -45.12
CA SER A 1022 -24.58 24.13 -44.96
C SER A 1022 -23.84 25.17 -44.12
N ASN A 1023 -23.00 24.75 -43.17
CA ASN A 1023 -22.21 25.63 -42.29
C ASN A 1023 -20.89 24.96 -41.85
N LYS A 1024 -19.97 24.83 -42.82
CA LYS A 1024 -18.69 24.16 -42.61
C LYS A 1024 -17.76 24.88 -41.63
N GLU A 1025 -17.85 26.21 -41.52
CA GLU A 1025 -17.03 27.02 -40.62
C GLU A 1025 -17.38 26.72 -39.16
N TRP A 1026 -18.67 26.76 -38.81
CA TRP A 1026 -19.11 26.40 -37.47
C TRP A 1026 -18.67 24.99 -37.09
N VAL A 1027 -18.86 24.00 -37.98
CA VAL A 1027 -18.43 22.61 -37.70
C VAL A 1027 -16.93 22.56 -37.41
N LYS A 1028 -16.09 23.24 -38.21
CA LYS A 1028 -14.65 23.31 -37.96
C LYS A 1028 -14.32 23.93 -36.61
N GLU A 1029 -14.94 25.06 -36.26
CA GLU A 1029 -14.71 25.73 -34.97
C GLU A 1029 -14.97 24.80 -33.78
N GLN A 1030 -15.98 23.93 -33.87
CA GLN A 1030 -16.33 23.01 -32.78
C GLN A 1030 -15.31 21.89 -32.55
N TYR A 1031 -14.45 21.52 -33.49
CA TYR A 1031 -13.50 20.42 -33.30
C TYR A 1031 -12.06 20.74 -33.74
N VAL A 1032 -11.74 22.00 -34.04
CA VAL A 1032 -10.38 22.40 -34.45
C VAL A 1032 -9.35 22.16 -33.34
N THR A 1033 -9.76 22.34 -32.09
CA THR A 1033 -8.98 21.99 -30.90
C THR A 1033 -9.77 21.01 -30.04
N TYR A 1034 -9.05 20.25 -29.20
CA TYR A 1034 -9.68 19.42 -28.18
C TYR A 1034 -10.56 20.26 -27.24
N ASP A 1035 -10.09 21.43 -26.81
CA ASP A 1035 -10.83 22.28 -25.87
C ASP A 1035 -12.21 22.67 -26.42
N SER A 1036 -12.27 23.12 -27.69
CA SER A 1036 -13.53 23.48 -28.35
C SER A 1036 -14.48 22.28 -28.45
N PHE A 1037 -13.94 21.10 -28.76
CA PHE A 1037 -14.71 19.85 -28.86
C PHE A 1037 -15.24 19.38 -27.51
N ASN A 1038 -14.41 19.49 -26.48
CA ASN A 1038 -14.75 19.15 -25.11
C ASN A 1038 -15.83 20.09 -24.56
N ASP A 1039 -15.73 21.39 -24.83
CA ASP A 1039 -16.70 22.39 -24.37
C ASP A 1039 -18.10 22.12 -24.93
N ILE A 1040 -18.23 21.88 -26.25
CA ILE A 1040 -19.54 21.59 -26.85
C ILE A 1040 -20.12 20.26 -26.34
N LEU A 1041 -19.30 19.22 -26.15
CA LEU A 1041 -19.74 17.96 -25.56
C LEU A 1041 -20.21 18.13 -24.12
N ASN A 1042 -19.50 18.91 -23.31
CA ASN A 1042 -19.88 19.20 -21.92
C ASN A 1042 -21.22 19.95 -21.85
N ILE A 1043 -21.46 20.90 -22.75
CA ILE A 1043 -22.77 21.60 -22.85
C ILE A 1043 -23.88 20.59 -23.15
N LYS A 1044 -23.72 19.78 -24.20
CA LYS A 1044 -24.72 18.77 -24.59
C LYS A 1044 -24.94 17.70 -23.52
N LEU A 1045 -23.89 17.32 -22.79
CA LEU A 1045 -23.98 16.39 -21.66
C LEU A 1045 -24.80 16.99 -20.52
N LYS A 1046 -24.55 18.24 -20.13
CA LYS A 1046 -25.33 18.94 -19.10
C LYS A 1046 -26.82 19.04 -19.45
N GLU A 1047 -27.11 19.40 -20.69
CA GLU A 1047 -28.49 19.42 -21.21
C GLU A 1047 -29.14 18.04 -21.11
N LEU A 1048 -28.41 16.99 -21.52
CA LEU A 1048 -28.88 15.61 -21.42
C LEU A 1048 -29.13 15.21 -19.97
N LEU A 1049 -28.20 15.48 -19.04
CA LEU A 1049 -28.35 15.09 -17.63
C LEU A 1049 -29.53 15.78 -16.95
N ASN A 1050 -29.79 17.05 -17.26
CA ASN A 1050 -30.97 17.77 -16.76
C ASN A 1050 -32.27 17.24 -17.34
N LYS A 1051 -32.27 16.77 -18.59
CA LYS A 1051 -33.41 16.06 -19.18
C LYS A 1051 -33.54 14.64 -18.62
N ASN A 1052 -32.44 13.95 -18.37
CA ASN A 1052 -32.40 12.52 -18.03
C ASN A 1052 -32.80 12.25 -16.57
N PHE A 1053 -32.43 13.15 -15.65
CA PHE A 1053 -32.79 13.11 -14.24
C PHE A 1053 -33.59 14.36 -13.86
N LYS A 1054 -34.85 14.19 -13.48
CA LYS A 1054 -35.74 15.31 -13.14
C LYS A 1054 -35.51 15.74 -11.68
N LYS A 1055 -35.28 17.03 -11.43
CA LYS A 1055 -35.32 17.59 -10.07
C LYS A 1055 -36.74 17.51 -9.52
N VAL A 1056 -36.86 17.32 -8.21
CA VAL A 1056 -38.12 17.54 -7.51
C VAL A 1056 -38.19 19.03 -7.19
N VAL A 1057 -39.15 19.75 -7.77
CA VAL A 1057 -39.42 21.14 -7.40
C VAL A 1057 -40.16 21.10 -6.07
N THR A 1058 -39.46 21.45 -4.98
CA THR A 1058 -40.12 21.73 -3.70
C THR A 1058 -40.66 23.15 -3.77
N GLU A 1059 -41.92 23.30 -4.20
CA GLU A 1059 -42.68 24.52 -3.94
C GLU A 1059 -42.97 24.58 -2.44
N VAL A 1060 -42.24 25.45 -1.73
CA VAL A 1060 -42.80 26.24 -0.63
C VAL A 1060 -42.31 27.66 -0.87
N ILE A 1061 -43.08 28.40 -1.69
CA ILE A 1061 -43.12 29.84 -1.58
C ILE A 1061 -44.01 30.08 -0.36
N ASP A 1062 -43.41 30.33 0.80
CA ASP A 1062 -44.11 31.04 1.87
C ASP A 1062 -44.18 32.51 1.42
N ASP A 1063 -45.20 32.82 0.63
CA ASP A 1063 -45.71 34.18 0.48
C ASP A 1063 -46.52 34.48 1.76
N GLU A 1064 -45.83 34.61 2.89
CA GLU A 1064 -46.26 35.34 4.10
C GLU A 1064 -45.17 35.19 5.19
N PHE A 1065 -44.16 36.06 5.18
CA PHE A 1065 -43.70 36.86 6.35
C PHE A 1065 -42.56 37.82 6.00
#